data_AF-A0A495X8V2-F1
#
_entry.id   AF-A0A495X8V2-F1
#
_cell.length_a   1.000
_cell.length_b   1.000
_cell.length_c   1.000
_cell.angle_alpha   90.00
_cell.angle_beta   90.00
_cell.angle_gamma   90.00
#
_symmetry.space_group_name_H-M   'P 1'
#
loop_
_entity.id
_entity.type
_entity.pdbx_description
1 polymer ?
#
loop_
_entity_poly.entity_id
_entity_poly.type
_entity_poly.pdbx_seq_one_letter_code
_entity_poly.pdbx_strand_id
1 'polypeptide(L)'
;MALLPAVVPLVVEKRSELVPARLARKVAPLFGVPSEQNPFRPLTWVCDFTTITASEIARGAPLPTRAAQARLREQEHDGEWVVHDRAVVPTSGRTLPNEIVPATVNRFGPDTKAAVVLTATNVLLAPVTEAITAALPLLRAGDGGELPTVQWIAAWAATAVEVYRSQPALVVAAVKARAIQRESLSAPLFPWADRLAGRPKARCEIGAVPPEAHDPVTRPRDLDFLDGIAVARLNSTGALPSAGRGTGPGVGDRLVELLISLMVDMGSPDSAGYVWVSEREPGQAVVEAMVPSSGLVRELVETWAHGPGSLARPDEFADALADAIARPVRLPPPAEVAALPVLGRRAVVLAAMGIVRQMGLLAPSSWVTGPEFARLLDGVAALLSTVDAGDPLVPETRLRLAVQRAGVERHTGRAGADTVEALLAAADACLASDALDRGTLADVLAVTCVELNMLRPFASTPLTDALRRYWTAFAEAVEVDLSAPDADHSALSFQLHNYAAFLGGNKDSEADLRASLHLFTHSVIPGRTRLFNRDRDFRPLARSLYLAADAAAALAVLVPSPEAGEWVRTAFDWVQRVLAHPAFAPGRLHPRLDDALVALRAAPVLLLAVETGVAPDREPALSTADELIRLVERWLKTAADDGNSSYHATVTALRSRLTTLLASSTSP
;
A
#
# COMPACT_ATOMS: atom_id res chain seq x y z
N MET A 1 6.11 -14.78 -8.96
CA MET A 1 5.42 -14.30 -10.19
C MET A 1 4.39 -13.24 -9.80
N ALA A 2 4.25 -12.19 -10.61
CA ALA A 2 3.27 -11.13 -10.40
C ALA A 2 1.85 -11.53 -10.87
N LEU A 3 0.80 -10.94 -10.29
CA LEU A 3 -0.60 -11.35 -10.54
C LEU A 3 -1.17 -10.73 -11.81
N LEU A 4 -0.95 -9.44 -12.05
CA LEU A 4 -1.36 -8.75 -13.28
C LEU A 4 -0.14 -8.16 -14.01
N PRO A 5 0.71 -9.02 -14.63
CA PRO A 5 1.95 -8.54 -15.20
C PRO A 5 1.81 -7.87 -16.56
N ALA A 6 2.67 -6.90 -16.83
CA ALA A 6 2.96 -6.41 -18.16
C ALA A 6 3.40 -7.57 -19.07
N VAL A 7 2.89 -7.59 -20.29
CA VAL A 7 3.17 -8.64 -21.28
C VAL A 7 3.94 -8.02 -22.44
N VAL A 8 5.14 -8.53 -22.68
CA VAL A 8 5.95 -8.07 -23.81
C VAL A 8 5.41 -8.71 -25.09
N PRO A 9 4.98 -7.92 -26.09
CA PRO A 9 4.36 -8.45 -27.30
C PRO A 9 5.36 -9.28 -28.11
N LEU A 10 4.85 -10.35 -28.75
CA LEU A 10 5.65 -11.14 -29.68
C LEU A 10 6.04 -10.33 -30.93
N VAL A 11 6.90 -10.87 -31.79
CA VAL A 11 7.22 -10.23 -33.08
C VAL A 11 5.94 -10.16 -33.91
N VAL A 12 5.35 -8.97 -34.03
CA VAL A 12 4.11 -8.73 -34.78
C VAL A 12 4.40 -8.65 -36.29
N GLU A 13 3.58 -9.27 -37.13
CA GLU A 13 3.71 -9.23 -38.60
C GLU A 13 3.01 -8.03 -39.26
N LYS A 14 2.01 -7.44 -38.60
CA LYS A 14 1.20 -6.32 -39.14
C LYS A 14 1.93 -4.97 -39.07
N ARG A 15 2.08 -4.32 -40.24
CA ARG A 15 2.85 -3.06 -40.41
C ARG A 15 2.45 -1.89 -39.51
N SER A 16 1.17 -1.73 -39.19
CA SER A 16 0.65 -0.65 -38.33
C SER A 16 0.97 -0.84 -36.85
N GLU A 17 1.10 -2.09 -36.40
CA GLU A 17 1.37 -2.46 -35.00
C GLU A 17 2.87 -2.63 -34.71
N LEU A 18 3.70 -2.66 -35.76
CA LEU A 18 5.14 -2.89 -35.68
C LEU A 18 5.87 -1.88 -34.79
N VAL A 19 5.56 -0.58 -34.88
CA VAL A 19 6.32 0.45 -34.17
C VAL A 19 5.99 0.45 -32.67
N PRO A 20 4.72 0.52 -32.22
CA PRO A 20 4.38 0.42 -30.80
C PRO A 20 4.89 -0.86 -30.14
N ALA A 21 4.76 -2.02 -30.80
CA ALA A 21 5.27 -3.29 -30.28
C ALA A 21 6.80 -3.34 -30.21
N ARG A 22 7.52 -2.68 -31.13
CA ARG A 22 8.97 -2.50 -31.03
C ARG A 22 9.35 -1.60 -29.85
N LEU A 23 8.64 -0.49 -29.64
CA LEU A 23 8.89 0.39 -28.50
C LEU A 23 8.65 -0.34 -27.17
N ALA A 24 7.55 -1.08 -27.05
CA ALA A 24 7.25 -1.94 -25.90
C ALA A 24 8.42 -2.89 -25.55
N ARG A 25 8.98 -3.59 -26.54
CA ARG A 25 10.13 -4.48 -26.34
C ARG A 25 11.41 -3.78 -25.92
N LYS A 26 11.57 -2.49 -26.23
CA LYS A 26 12.72 -1.69 -25.80
C LYS A 26 12.51 -1.07 -24.43
N VAL A 27 11.30 -0.62 -24.13
CA VAL A 27 10.92 -0.01 -22.84
C VAL A 27 10.86 -1.06 -21.73
N ALA A 28 10.35 -2.26 -22.00
CA ALA A 28 10.22 -3.34 -21.02
C ALA A 28 11.51 -3.58 -20.18
N PRO A 29 12.67 -3.91 -20.78
CA PRO A 29 13.87 -4.20 -20.00
C PRO A 29 14.43 -2.96 -19.27
N LEU A 30 14.16 -1.74 -19.74
CA LEU A 30 14.63 -0.50 -19.10
C LEU A 30 13.92 -0.19 -17.78
N PHE A 31 12.74 -0.77 -17.56
CA PHE A 31 11.94 -0.59 -16.35
C PHE A 31 11.65 -1.93 -15.64
N GLY A 32 12.59 -2.87 -15.73
CA GLY A 32 12.59 -4.09 -14.92
C GLY A 32 11.58 -5.15 -15.35
N VAL A 33 11.00 -5.06 -16.55
CA VAL A 33 10.08 -6.09 -17.06
C VAL A 33 10.88 -7.19 -17.77
N PRO A 34 11.02 -8.38 -17.17
CA PRO A 34 11.75 -9.48 -17.78
C PRO A 34 11.02 -9.94 -19.04
N SER A 35 11.79 -10.32 -20.06
CA SER A 35 11.23 -10.81 -21.30
C SER A 35 12.08 -11.86 -21.94
N GLU A 36 11.37 -12.83 -22.48
CA GLU A 36 11.99 -13.82 -23.32
C GLU A 36 12.60 -13.21 -24.62
N GLN A 37 12.10 -12.07 -25.05
CA GLN A 37 12.54 -11.47 -26.30
C GLN A 37 13.66 -10.46 -26.13
N ASN A 38 14.14 -10.28 -24.90
CA ASN A 38 15.22 -9.35 -24.62
C ASN A 38 16.55 -9.87 -25.23
N PRO A 39 17.17 -9.17 -26.19
CA PRO A 39 18.43 -9.61 -26.76
C PRO A 39 19.59 -9.62 -25.75
N PHE A 40 19.42 -8.95 -24.61
CA PHE A 40 20.43 -8.83 -23.56
C PHE A 40 20.14 -9.70 -22.33
N ARG A 41 19.30 -10.75 -22.46
CA ARG A 41 18.95 -11.64 -21.34
C ARG A 41 20.22 -12.10 -20.58
N PRO A 42 20.17 -12.16 -19.23
CA PRO A 42 19.01 -11.88 -18.35
C PRO A 42 18.82 -10.39 -18.00
N LEU A 43 19.62 -9.47 -18.56
CA LEU A 43 19.75 -8.09 -18.09
C LEU A 43 18.45 -7.29 -18.18
N THR A 44 18.05 -6.73 -17.06
CA THR A 44 17.05 -5.66 -16.97
C THR A 44 17.62 -4.52 -16.14
N TRP A 45 17.00 -3.35 -16.25
CA TRP A 45 17.38 -2.13 -15.57
C TRP A 45 16.19 -1.49 -14.89
N VAL A 46 16.47 -0.63 -13.91
CA VAL A 46 15.49 0.24 -13.28
C VAL A 46 15.92 1.68 -13.58
N CYS A 47 15.62 2.13 -14.80
CA CYS A 47 15.99 3.46 -15.23
C CYS A 47 15.05 4.51 -14.63
N ASP A 48 15.60 5.66 -14.23
CA ASP A 48 14.77 6.82 -13.90
C ASP A 48 14.30 7.50 -15.19
N PHE A 49 12.98 7.63 -15.35
CA PHE A 49 12.37 8.33 -16.48
C PHE A 49 12.88 9.78 -16.65
N THR A 50 13.27 10.46 -15.55
CA THR A 50 13.74 11.85 -15.65
C THR A 50 15.12 11.95 -16.31
N THR A 51 15.97 10.94 -16.16
CA THR A 51 17.35 10.93 -16.64
C THR A 51 17.51 10.16 -17.96
N ILE A 52 16.65 9.17 -18.22
CA ILE A 52 16.73 8.37 -19.43
C ILE A 52 16.49 9.23 -20.69
N THR A 53 17.25 8.92 -21.74
CA THR A 53 17.21 9.60 -23.03
C THR A 53 16.37 8.84 -24.06
N ALA A 54 15.91 9.55 -25.09
CA ALA A 54 15.22 8.90 -26.22
C ALA A 54 16.12 7.88 -26.96
N SER A 55 17.44 8.10 -26.97
CA SER A 55 18.42 7.18 -27.55
C SER A 55 18.53 5.87 -26.76
N GLU A 56 18.55 5.94 -25.43
CA GLU A 56 18.54 4.74 -24.56
C GLU A 56 17.24 3.95 -24.73
N ILE A 57 16.10 4.66 -24.84
CA ILE A 57 14.81 4.03 -25.15
C ILE A 57 14.82 3.36 -26.52
N ALA A 58 15.37 4.01 -27.55
CA ALA A 58 15.45 3.44 -28.90
C ALA A 58 16.32 2.16 -28.96
N ARG A 59 17.34 2.09 -28.11
CA ARG A 59 18.25 0.96 -27.97
C ARG A 59 17.68 -0.16 -27.09
N GLY A 60 16.90 0.21 -26.08
CA GLY A 60 16.42 -0.69 -25.02
C GLY A 60 17.50 -1.07 -24.01
N ALA A 61 18.55 -0.25 -23.87
CA ALA A 61 19.62 -0.43 -22.91
C ALA A 61 20.26 0.93 -22.56
N PRO A 62 20.74 1.12 -21.31
CA PRO A 62 21.42 2.34 -20.88
C PRO A 62 22.73 2.61 -21.64
N LEU A 63 23.09 3.89 -21.73
CA LEU A 63 24.39 4.31 -22.25
C LEU A 63 25.49 4.16 -21.19
N PRO A 64 26.74 3.88 -21.60
CA PRO A 64 27.87 3.91 -20.67
C PRO A 64 28.11 5.33 -20.15
N THR A 65 28.62 5.44 -18.93
CA THR A 65 29.10 6.73 -18.41
C THR A 65 30.26 7.25 -19.26
N ARG A 66 30.54 8.56 -19.26
CA ARG A 66 31.67 9.12 -20.03
C ARG A 66 33.01 8.45 -19.70
N ALA A 67 33.23 8.10 -18.44
CA ALA A 67 34.42 7.39 -17.98
C ALA A 67 34.46 5.93 -18.47
N ALA A 68 33.33 5.23 -18.47
CA ALA A 68 33.23 3.88 -19.06
C ALA A 68 33.42 3.94 -20.59
N GLN A 69 32.86 4.94 -21.26
CA GLN A 69 33.01 5.12 -22.70
C GLN A 69 34.46 5.41 -23.12
N ALA A 70 35.24 6.14 -22.29
CA ALA A 70 36.65 6.35 -22.53
C ALA A 70 37.45 5.04 -22.45
N ARG A 71 37.21 4.23 -21.41
CA ARG A 71 37.85 2.91 -21.23
C ARG A 71 37.52 1.94 -22.36
N LEU A 72 36.27 1.95 -22.83
CA LEU A 72 35.80 1.09 -23.92
C LEU A 72 36.41 1.41 -25.29
N ARG A 73 36.92 2.63 -25.51
CA ARG A 73 37.62 2.98 -26.76
C ARG A 73 39.02 2.36 -26.84
N GLU A 74 39.57 1.97 -25.70
CA GLU A 74 40.94 1.44 -25.58
C GLU A 74 40.96 -0.10 -25.58
N GLN A 75 39.81 -0.75 -25.58
CA GLN A 75 39.67 -2.21 -25.51
C GLN A 75 39.11 -2.77 -26.82
N GLU A 76 39.82 -3.73 -27.41
CA GLU A 76 39.24 -4.57 -28.46
C GLU A 76 38.29 -5.59 -27.83
N HIS A 77 37.14 -5.78 -28.48
CA HIS A 77 36.07 -6.64 -27.98
C HIS A 77 35.59 -7.57 -29.09
N ASP A 78 35.55 -8.88 -28.78
CA ASP A 78 34.94 -9.89 -29.63
C ASP A 78 33.41 -9.88 -29.47
N GLY A 79 32.68 -10.06 -30.57
CA GLY A 79 31.21 -10.08 -30.61
C GLY A 79 30.58 -8.90 -31.35
N GLU A 80 29.24 -8.82 -31.38
CA GLU A 80 28.48 -7.69 -31.98
C GLU A 80 28.28 -6.52 -31.00
N TRP A 81 28.28 -6.83 -29.71
CA TRP A 81 28.13 -5.88 -28.61
C TRP A 81 28.71 -6.50 -27.34
N VAL A 82 29.04 -5.65 -26.37
CA VAL A 82 29.52 -6.06 -25.05
C VAL A 82 28.75 -5.38 -23.93
N VAL A 83 28.71 -6.06 -22.79
CA VAL A 83 28.23 -5.48 -21.53
C VAL A 83 29.44 -5.00 -20.76
N HIS A 84 29.46 -3.72 -20.41
CA HIS A 84 30.48 -3.14 -19.55
C HIS A 84 29.79 -2.47 -18.36
N ASP A 85 30.13 -2.93 -17.16
CA ASP A 85 29.37 -2.67 -15.94
C ASP A 85 27.90 -3.11 -16.11
N ARG A 86 27.01 -2.17 -16.42
CA ARG A 86 25.60 -2.40 -16.74
C ARG A 86 25.15 -1.75 -18.05
N ALA A 87 26.07 -1.16 -18.82
CA ALA A 87 25.75 -0.56 -20.12
C ALA A 87 26.01 -1.55 -21.25
N VAL A 88 25.22 -1.47 -22.31
CA VAL A 88 25.41 -2.30 -23.52
C VAL A 88 25.97 -1.44 -24.64
N VAL A 89 27.13 -1.83 -25.17
CA VAL A 89 27.87 -1.05 -26.18
C VAL A 89 28.10 -1.88 -27.43
N PRO A 90 27.78 -1.37 -28.64
CA PRO A 90 28.09 -2.09 -29.87
C PRO A 90 29.60 -2.12 -30.12
N THR A 91 30.10 -3.22 -30.70
CA THR A 91 31.51 -3.32 -31.12
C THR A 91 31.70 -2.64 -32.47
N SER A 92 32.82 -1.93 -32.64
CA SER A 92 33.38 -1.47 -33.93
C SER A 92 32.38 -1.09 -35.04
N GLY A 93 31.61 -0.02 -34.83
CA GLY A 93 30.72 0.54 -35.86
C GLY A 93 29.42 -0.22 -36.14
N ARG A 94 29.13 -1.29 -35.38
CA ARG A 94 27.86 -2.03 -35.47
C ARG A 94 26.74 -1.32 -34.70
N THR A 95 25.49 -1.74 -34.92
CA THR A 95 24.31 -1.25 -34.18
C THR A 95 23.83 -2.31 -33.20
N LEU A 96 23.07 -1.90 -32.18
CA LEU A 96 22.48 -2.86 -31.26
C LEU A 96 21.31 -3.63 -31.92
N PRO A 97 21.02 -4.86 -31.47
CA PRO A 97 19.94 -5.66 -32.03
C PRO A 97 18.61 -4.90 -32.05
N ASN A 98 18.00 -4.77 -33.24
CA ASN A 98 16.70 -4.12 -33.46
C ASN A 98 16.61 -2.65 -32.99
N GLU A 99 17.73 -1.92 -32.90
CA GLU A 99 17.76 -0.49 -32.56
C GLU A 99 16.77 0.31 -33.44
N ILE A 100 16.04 1.23 -32.80
CA ILE A 100 15.04 2.05 -33.49
C ILE A 100 15.73 3.32 -33.99
N VAL A 101 15.60 3.59 -35.30
CA VAL A 101 16.21 4.78 -35.90
C VAL A 101 15.60 6.05 -35.28
N PRO A 102 16.40 7.08 -34.93
CA PRO A 102 15.89 8.32 -34.32
C PRO A 102 14.75 8.99 -35.11
N ALA A 103 14.80 8.93 -36.45
CA ALA A 103 13.74 9.44 -37.32
C ALA A 103 12.36 8.78 -37.10
N THR A 104 12.32 7.52 -36.64
CA THR A 104 11.08 6.83 -36.27
C THR A 104 10.52 7.34 -34.95
N VAL A 105 11.41 7.62 -33.99
CA VAL A 105 11.06 8.11 -32.64
C VAL A 105 10.57 9.56 -32.72
N ASN A 106 11.20 10.40 -33.54
CA ASN A 106 10.80 11.81 -33.73
C ASN A 106 9.38 12.01 -34.32
N ARG A 107 8.71 10.95 -34.79
CA ARG A 107 7.31 11.03 -35.26
C ARG A 107 6.30 11.22 -34.13
N PHE A 108 6.69 10.93 -32.89
CA PHE A 108 5.84 10.98 -31.70
C PHE A 108 5.66 12.41 -31.12
N GLY A 109 6.00 13.45 -31.88
CA GLY A 109 5.75 14.84 -31.52
C GLY A 109 6.85 15.51 -30.69
N PRO A 110 6.61 16.73 -30.18
CA PRO A 110 7.64 17.53 -29.50
C PRO A 110 8.17 16.86 -28.23
N ASP A 111 7.30 16.21 -27.45
CA ASP A 111 7.65 15.46 -26.24
C ASP A 111 7.84 13.97 -26.52
N THR A 112 8.69 13.70 -27.52
CA THR A 112 8.94 12.37 -28.08
C THR A 112 9.20 11.31 -26.99
N LYS A 113 9.98 11.62 -25.95
CA LYS A 113 10.29 10.68 -24.85
C LYS A 113 9.02 10.23 -24.12
N ALA A 114 8.17 11.18 -23.73
CA ALA A 114 6.95 10.90 -22.99
C ALA A 114 5.94 10.12 -23.86
N ALA A 115 5.71 10.56 -25.10
CA ALA A 115 4.82 9.88 -26.03
C ALA A 115 5.27 8.44 -26.30
N VAL A 116 6.56 8.20 -26.50
CA VAL A 116 7.10 6.84 -26.71
C VAL A 116 6.92 5.94 -25.48
N VAL A 117 7.28 6.43 -24.29
CA VAL A 117 7.16 5.63 -23.05
C VAL A 117 5.70 5.30 -22.75
N LEU A 118 4.80 6.27 -22.92
CA LEU A 118 3.38 6.07 -22.70
C LEU A 118 2.77 5.09 -23.72
N THR A 119 3.11 5.24 -25.01
CA THR A 119 2.68 4.31 -26.08
C THR A 119 3.14 2.88 -25.76
N ALA A 120 4.43 2.73 -25.45
CA ALA A 120 5.03 1.45 -25.13
C ALA A 120 4.36 0.82 -23.90
N THR A 121 4.08 1.60 -22.87
CA THR A 121 3.44 1.12 -21.65
C THR A 121 1.99 0.69 -21.90
N ASN A 122 1.20 1.46 -22.65
CA ASN A 122 -0.16 1.05 -23.02
C ASN A 122 -0.15 -0.27 -23.80
N VAL A 123 0.82 -0.49 -24.69
CA VAL A 123 0.98 -1.78 -25.38
C VAL A 123 1.36 -2.91 -24.41
N LEU A 124 2.31 -2.67 -23.49
CA LEU A 124 2.74 -3.65 -22.50
C LEU A 124 1.61 -4.05 -21.54
N LEU A 125 0.73 -3.11 -21.21
CA LEU A 125 -0.39 -3.30 -20.28
C LEU A 125 -1.71 -3.62 -20.98
N ALA A 126 -1.78 -3.61 -22.32
CA ALA A 126 -3.02 -3.85 -23.06
C ALA A 126 -3.74 -5.15 -22.65
N PRO A 127 -3.06 -6.32 -22.49
CA PRO A 127 -3.74 -7.54 -22.03
C PRO A 127 -4.34 -7.43 -20.63
N VAL A 128 -3.71 -6.64 -19.75
CA VAL A 128 -4.22 -6.39 -18.40
C VAL A 128 -5.39 -5.40 -18.44
N THR A 129 -5.29 -4.33 -19.23
CA THR A 129 -6.40 -3.38 -19.46
C THR A 129 -7.65 -4.09 -19.99
N GLU A 130 -7.48 -4.97 -20.97
CA GLU A 130 -8.56 -5.78 -21.53
C GLU A 130 -9.17 -6.72 -20.48
N ALA A 131 -8.32 -7.38 -19.68
CA ALA A 131 -8.76 -8.26 -18.60
C ALA A 131 -9.59 -7.52 -17.54
N ILE A 132 -9.14 -6.34 -17.09
CA ILE A 132 -9.87 -5.53 -16.10
C ILE A 132 -11.19 -5.02 -16.70
N THR A 133 -11.16 -4.54 -17.95
CA THR A 133 -12.34 -4.04 -18.66
C THR A 133 -13.40 -5.13 -18.83
N ALA A 134 -12.98 -6.38 -19.08
CA ALA A 134 -13.88 -7.52 -19.16
C ALA A 134 -14.38 -7.99 -17.78
N ALA A 135 -13.54 -7.89 -16.73
CA ALA A 135 -13.85 -8.39 -15.39
C ALA A 135 -14.86 -7.51 -14.63
N LEU A 136 -14.66 -6.18 -14.62
CA LEU A 136 -15.47 -5.27 -13.79
C LEU A 136 -16.99 -5.36 -14.06
N PRO A 137 -17.48 -5.46 -15.30
CA PRO A 137 -18.91 -5.62 -15.58
C PRO A 137 -19.53 -6.96 -15.15
N LEU A 138 -18.73 -7.96 -14.78
CA LEU A 138 -19.24 -9.26 -14.31
C LEU A 138 -19.68 -9.21 -12.84
N LEU A 139 -19.13 -8.26 -12.07
CA LEU A 139 -19.54 -8.01 -10.69
C LEU A 139 -20.80 -7.13 -10.71
N ARG A 140 -21.87 -7.58 -10.06
CA ARG A 140 -23.18 -6.92 -10.08
C ARG A 140 -23.70 -6.64 -8.68
N ALA A 141 -24.62 -5.70 -8.55
CA ALA A 141 -25.40 -5.55 -7.32
C ALA A 141 -26.29 -6.79 -7.11
N GLY A 142 -26.76 -7.00 -5.87
CA GLY A 142 -27.58 -8.16 -5.50
C GLY A 142 -28.89 -8.29 -6.30
N ASP A 143 -29.44 -7.19 -6.79
CA ASP A 143 -30.63 -7.13 -7.65
C ASP A 143 -30.31 -7.39 -9.15
N GLY A 144 -29.04 -7.62 -9.50
CA GLY A 144 -28.56 -7.79 -10.87
C GLY A 144 -28.20 -6.49 -11.58
N GLY A 145 -28.38 -5.33 -10.94
CA GLY A 145 -28.01 -4.02 -11.46
C GLY A 145 -26.49 -3.78 -11.47
N GLU A 146 -26.10 -2.58 -11.86
CA GLU A 146 -24.71 -2.15 -11.74
C GLU A 146 -24.28 -2.06 -10.27
N LEU A 147 -23.00 -2.30 -9.99
CA LEU A 147 -22.45 -2.08 -8.67
C LEU A 147 -22.64 -0.62 -8.22
N PRO A 148 -23.01 -0.39 -6.95
CA PRO A 148 -22.85 0.91 -6.30
C PRO A 148 -21.47 1.50 -6.56
N THR A 149 -21.39 2.81 -6.81
CA THR A 149 -20.14 3.46 -7.23
C THR A 149 -18.98 3.21 -6.26
N VAL A 150 -19.23 3.20 -4.95
CA VAL A 150 -18.20 2.91 -3.93
C VAL A 150 -17.63 1.49 -4.03
N GLN A 151 -18.48 0.49 -4.33
CA GLN A 151 -18.05 -0.89 -4.55
C GLN A 151 -17.32 -1.04 -5.89
N TRP A 152 -17.78 -0.32 -6.92
CA TRP A 152 -17.09 -0.30 -8.22
C TRP A 152 -15.70 0.35 -8.12
N ILE A 153 -15.57 1.47 -7.40
CA ILE A 153 -14.27 2.12 -7.13
C ILE A 153 -13.35 1.15 -6.38
N ALA A 154 -13.87 0.44 -5.36
CA ALA A 154 -13.09 -0.56 -4.63
C ALA A 154 -12.56 -1.68 -5.53
N ALA A 155 -13.41 -2.20 -6.42
CA ALA A 155 -13.05 -3.23 -7.40
C ALA A 155 -11.99 -2.75 -8.39
N TRP A 156 -12.22 -1.60 -9.03
CA TRP A 156 -11.30 -1.01 -10.00
C TRP A 156 -9.95 -0.67 -9.36
N ALA A 157 -9.95 0.07 -8.25
CA ALA A 157 -8.73 0.50 -7.60
C ALA A 157 -7.91 -0.69 -7.08
N ALA A 158 -8.54 -1.75 -6.57
CA ALA A 158 -7.81 -2.97 -6.19
C ALA A 158 -7.06 -3.60 -7.37
N THR A 159 -7.69 -3.68 -8.55
CA THR A 159 -7.01 -4.18 -9.76
C THR A 159 -5.91 -3.24 -10.25
N ALA A 160 -6.14 -1.92 -10.26
CA ALA A 160 -5.15 -0.93 -10.68
C ALA A 160 -3.92 -0.89 -9.76
N VAL A 161 -4.12 -0.98 -8.45
CA VAL A 161 -3.03 -1.08 -7.46
C VAL A 161 -2.23 -2.37 -7.68
N GLU A 162 -2.88 -3.47 -8.06
CA GLU A 162 -2.18 -4.72 -8.39
C GLU A 162 -1.31 -4.59 -9.66
N VAL A 163 -1.75 -3.83 -10.67
CA VAL A 163 -0.91 -3.50 -11.85
C VAL A 163 0.32 -2.71 -11.42
N TYR A 164 0.15 -1.67 -10.59
CA TYR A 164 1.26 -0.90 -10.04
C TYR A 164 2.23 -1.79 -9.27
N ARG A 165 1.72 -2.62 -8.35
CA ARG A 165 2.53 -3.53 -7.53
C ARG A 165 3.32 -4.52 -8.39
N SER A 166 2.72 -4.99 -9.48
CA SER A 166 3.33 -5.91 -10.42
C SER A 166 4.47 -5.26 -11.23
N GLN A 167 4.36 -3.97 -11.60
CA GLN A 167 5.38 -3.22 -12.35
C GLN A 167 5.57 -1.76 -11.85
N PRO A 168 6.14 -1.53 -10.67
CA PRO A 168 6.17 -0.19 -10.08
C PRO A 168 6.98 0.80 -10.94
N ALA A 169 8.16 0.40 -11.42
CA ALA A 169 9.01 1.26 -12.24
C ALA A 169 8.35 1.67 -13.57
N LEU A 170 7.72 0.72 -14.26
CA LEU A 170 7.03 0.98 -15.53
C LEU A 170 5.85 1.93 -15.32
N VAL A 171 5.04 1.68 -14.29
CA VAL A 171 3.85 2.50 -13.99
C VAL A 171 4.26 3.91 -13.56
N VAL A 172 5.28 4.08 -12.70
CA VAL A 172 5.79 5.41 -12.32
C VAL A 172 6.33 6.17 -13.53
N ALA A 173 7.06 5.51 -14.43
CA ALA A 173 7.54 6.12 -15.66
C ALA A 173 6.38 6.55 -16.58
N ALA A 174 5.36 5.70 -16.72
CA ALA A 174 4.17 6.00 -17.51
C ALA A 174 3.32 7.12 -16.92
N VAL A 175 3.19 7.20 -15.59
CA VAL A 175 2.53 8.32 -14.90
C VAL A 175 3.23 9.63 -15.21
N LYS A 176 4.56 9.69 -15.10
CA LYS A 176 5.33 10.89 -15.46
C LYS A 176 5.18 11.24 -16.94
N ALA A 177 5.23 10.25 -17.82
CA ALA A 177 5.02 10.42 -19.26
C ALA A 177 3.61 10.95 -19.58
N ARG A 178 2.58 10.41 -18.93
CA ARG A 178 1.19 10.86 -19.01
C ARG A 178 1.03 12.31 -18.56
N ALA A 179 1.63 12.71 -17.45
CA ALA A 179 1.56 14.10 -16.97
C ALA A 179 2.13 15.08 -18.04
N ILE A 180 3.30 14.77 -18.59
CA ILE A 180 3.92 15.57 -19.67
C ILE A 180 3.02 15.59 -20.91
N GLN A 181 2.50 14.45 -21.36
CA GLN A 181 1.63 14.40 -22.53
C GLN A 181 0.34 15.19 -22.32
N ARG A 182 -0.32 15.06 -21.16
CA ARG A 182 -1.54 15.82 -20.85
C ARG A 182 -1.29 17.32 -20.86
N GLU A 183 -0.17 17.77 -20.30
CA GLU A 183 0.22 19.18 -20.31
C GLU A 183 0.52 19.67 -21.74
N SER A 184 1.39 18.96 -22.47
CA SER A 184 1.82 19.35 -23.81
C SER A 184 0.73 19.29 -24.87
N LEU A 185 -0.25 18.39 -24.72
CA LEU A 185 -1.37 18.25 -25.67
C LEU A 185 -2.54 19.17 -25.35
N SER A 186 -2.57 19.78 -24.16
CA SER A 186 -3.62 20.73 -23.76
C SER A 186 -3.28 22.14 -24.26
N ALA A 187 -3.89 22.55 -25.37
CA ALA A 187 -3.71 23.90 -25.88
C ALA A 187 -4.29 24.96 -24.90
N PRO A 188 -3.59 26.08 -24.66
CA PRO A 188 -4.12 27.15 -23.83
C PRO A 188 -5.39 27.75 -24.45
N LEU A 189 -6.41 27.96 -23.62
CA LEU A 189 -7.69 28.56 -24.03
C LEU A 189 -7.71 30.04 -23.66
N PHE A 190 -7.01 30.86 -24.45
CA PHE A 190 -7.11 32.31 -24.29
C PHE A 190 -8.31 32.84 -25.09
N PRO A 191 -9.20 33.64 -24.47
CA PRO A 191 -10.24 34.31 -25.20
C PRO A 191 -9.61 35.31 -26.18
N TRP A 192 -9.95 35.19 -27.46
CA TRP A 192 -9.53 36.15 -28.47
C TRP A 192 -10.40 37.39 -28.38
N ALA A 193 -9.80 38.58 -28.41
CA ALA A 193 -10.55 39.82 -28.56
C ALA A 193 -11.34 39.81 -29.88
N ASP A 194 -12.58 40.30 -29.89
CA ASP A 194 -13.48 40.29 -31.06
C ASP A 194 -12.82 40.85 -32.33
N ARG A 195 -11.95 41.87 -32.17
CA ARG A 195 -11.21 42.55 -33.24
C ARG A 195 -10.17 41.65 -33.94
N LEU A 196 -9.75 40.57 -33.26
CA LEU A 196 -8.78 39.58 -33.71
C LEU A 196 -9.44 38.24 -34.06
N ALA A 197 -10.60 37.93 -33.48
CA ALA A 197 -11.26 36.63 -33.63
C ALA A 197 -11.58 36.25 -35.09
N GLY A 198 -11.91 37.24 -35.93
CA GLY A 198 -12.22 37.06 -37.35
C GLY A 198 -11.00 37.11 -38.30
N ARG A 199 -9.77 37.29 -37.80
CA ARG A 199 -8.58 37.34 -38.65
C ARG A 199 -8.07 35.92 -38.96
N PRO A 200 -7.53 35.66 -40.17
CA PRO A 200 -6.84 34.41 -40.46
C PRO A 200 -5.69 34.20 -39.48
N LYS A 201 -5.62 33.01 -38.88
CA LYS A 201 -4.61 32.66 -37.87
C LYS A 201 -3.52 31.79 -38.49
N ALA A 202 -2.27 32.01 -38.11
CA ALA A 202 -1.19 31.10 -38.50
C ALA A 202 -1.31 29.77 -37.75
N ARG A 203 -0.86 28.65 -38.34
CA ARG A 203 -1.00 27.29 -37.79
C ARG A 203 -0.54 27.14 -36.32
N CYS A 204 0.50 27.88 -35.91
CA CYS A 204 1.07 27.80 -34.56
C CYS A 204 0.47 28.80 -33.57
N GLU A 205 -0.49 29.64 -33.98
CA GLU A 205 -1.17 30.57 -33.07
C GLU A 205 -2.21 29.84 -32.21
N ILE A 206 -2.45 30.40 -31.02
CA ILE A 206 -3.30 29.78 -29.99
C ILE A 206 -4.75 29.68 -30.47
N GLY A 207 -5.32 28.48 -30.56
CA GLY A 207 -6.67 28.31 -31.11
C GLY A 207 -6.79 28.65 -32.60
N ALA A 208 -5.68 28.58 -33.36
CA ALA A 208 -5.67 28.61 -34.81
C ALA A 208 -6.12 27.29 -35.44
N VAL A 209 -5.67 26.19 -34.84
CA VAL A 209 -6.13 24.85 -35.16
C VAL A 209 -7.12 24.46 -34.06
N PRO A 210 -8.35 24.03 -34.39
CA PRO A 210 -9.23 23.44 -33.38
C PRO A 210 -8.49 22.26 -32.73
N PRO A 211 -8.69 21.97 -31.44
CA PRO A 211 -8.08 20.81 -30.82
C PRO A 211 -8.53 19.55 -31.60
N GLU A 212 -7.66 19.05 -32.48
CA GLU A 212 -7.89 17.82 -33.21
C GLU A 212 -7.91 16.65 -32.21
N ALA A 213 -8.67 15.61 -32.54
CA ALA A 213 -8.53 14.33 -31.84
C ALA A 213 -7.07 13.88 -31.95
N HIS A 214 -6.37 13.81 -30.82
CA HIS A 214 -4.98 13.35 -30.79
C HIS A 214 -4.90 11.93 -31.34
N ASP A 215 -3.89 11.62 -32.16
CA ASP A 215 -3.62 10.25 -32.59
C ASP A 215 -3.20 9.43 -31.36
N PRO A 216 -4.01 8.47 -30.89
CA PRO A 216 -3.70 7.72 -29.67
C PRO A 216 -2.45 6.85 -29.82
N VAL A 217 -2.01 6.56 -31.04
CA VAL A 217 -0.84 5.72 -31.31
C VAL A 217 0.46 6.52 -31.22
N THR A 218 0.49 7.75 -31.74
CA THR A 218 1.71 8.56 -31.79
C THR A 218 1.73 9.72 -30.81
N ARG A 219 0.58 10.09 -30.26
CA ARG A 219 0.38 11.16 -29.27
C ARG A 219 -0.60 10.69 -28.19
N PRO A 220 -0.28 9.58 -27.48
CA PRO A 220 -1.13 9.12 -26.39
C PRO A 220 -1.20 10.20 -25.32
N ARG A 221 -2.41 10.48 -24.83
CA ARG A 221 -2.64 11.40 -23.73
C ARG A 221 -2.77 10.66 -22.40
N ASP A 222 -3.32 9.47 -22.43
CA ASP A 222 -3.88 8.77 -21.28
C ASP A 222 -3.19 7.41 -21.05
N LEU A 223 -3.23 6.95 -19.81
CA LEU A 223 -2.77 5.63 -19.40
C LEU A 223 -3.98 4.71 -19.31
N ASP A 224 -4.12 3.80 -20.28
CA ASP A 224 -5.41 3.18 -20.61
C ASP A 224 -6.02 2.38 -19.44
N PHE A 225 -5.21 1.67 -18.64
CA PHE A 225 -5.71 0.88 -17.51
C PHE A 225 -6.25 1.72 -16.34
N LEU A 226 -5.92 3.02 -16.31
CA LEU A 226 -6.47 3.97 -15.33
C LEU A 226 -7.54 4.82 -15.98
N ASP A 227 -7.14 5.65 -16.94
CA ASP A 227 -8.00 6.68 -17.54
C ASP A 227 -9.09 6.06 -18.41
N GLY A 228 -8.69 5.13 -19.28
CA GLY A 228 -9.58 4.47 -20.24
C GLY A 228 -10.67 3.63 -19.58
N ILE A 229 -10.42 3.13 -18.37
CA ILE A 229 -11.38 2.34 -17.60
C ILE A 229 -12.30 3.23 -16.75
N ALA A 230 -11.74 4.23 -16.06
CA ALA A 230 -12.48 4.90 -14.98
C ALA A 230 -13.08 6.25 -15.34
N VAL A 231 -12.41 7.07 -16.17
CA VAL A 231 -12.75 8.50 -16.30
C VAL A 231 -14.17 8.69 -16.83
N ALA A 232 -14.54 7.99 -17.91
CA ALA A 232 -15.87 8.10 -18.52
C ALA A 232 -16.99 7.67 -17.56
N ARG A 233 -16.80 6.54 -16.87
CA ARG A 233 -17.78 6.00 -15.92
C ARG A 233 -17.97 6.95 -14.73
N LEU A 234 -16.88 7.37 -14.08
CA LEU A 234 -16.96 8.24 -12.90
C LEU A 234 -17.53 9.63 -13.24
N ASN A 235 -17.23 10.16 -14.43
CA ASN A 235 -17.85 11.41 -14.89
C ASN A 235 -19.36 11.26 -15.12
N SER A 236 -19.84 10.09 -15.57
CA SER A 236 -21.27 9.83 -15.78
C SER A 236 -22.07 9.72 -14.48
N THR A 237 -21.43 9.36 -13.36
CA THR A 237 -22.09 9.14 -12.06
C THR A 237 -22.36 10.40 -11.24
N GLY A 238 -21.80 11.56 -11.60
CA GLY A 238 -22.00 12.84 -10.90
C GLY A 238 -20.80 13.32 -10.05
N ALA A 239 -20.98 14.45 -9.34
CA ALA A 239 -19.90 15.25 -8.75
C ALA A 239 -19.46 14.82 -7.34
N LEU A 240 -18.14 14.81 -7.10
CA LEU A 240 -17.57 15.09 -5.77
C LEU A 240 -18.16 16.41 -5.24
N PRO A 241 -18.44 16.56 -3.92
CA PRO A 241 -18.76 17.85 -3.32
C PRO A 241 -17.75 18.92 -3.77
N SER A 242 -18.23 19.99 -4.41
CA SER A 242 -17.38 20.85 -5.24
C SER A 242 -16.47 21.77 -4.42
N ALA A 243 -15.17 21.79 -4.75
CA ALA A 243 -14.31 22.95 -4.56
C ALA A 243 -14.49 23.91 -5.76
N GLY A 244 -15.62 24.64 -5.80
CA GLY A 244 -15.87 25.73 -6.74
C GLY A 244 -16.43 25.34 -8.11
N ARG A 245 -17.23 26.26 -8.68
CA ARG A 245 -17.74 26.19 -10.06
C ARG A 245 -16.67 26.72 -11.01
N GLY A 246 -16.08 25.84 -11.81
CA GLY A 246 -15.15 26.20 -12.88
C GLY A 246 -15.03 25.08 -13.92
N THR A 247 -14.45 25.41 -15.07
CA THR A 247 -14.07 24.51 -16.19
C THR A 247 -12.91 23.57 -15.82
N GLY A 248 -12.89 23.06 -14.59
CA GLY A 248 -11.83 22.19 -14.08
C GLY A 248 -11.93 20.75 -14.59
N PRO A 249 -10.93 19.90 -14.28
CA PRO A 249 -10.94 18.48 -14.65
C PRO A 249 -12.22 17.78 -14.17
N GLY A 250 -12.66 16.75 -14.90
CA GLY A 250 -13.79 15.92 -14.51
C GLY A 250 -13.56 15.22 -13.16
N VAL A 251 -14.63 14.68 -12.58
CA VAL A 251 -14.54 13.94 -11.31
C VAL A 251 -13.68 12.69 -11.47
N GLY A 252 -13.85 11.99 -12.59
CA GLY A 252 -13.05 10.83 -12.94
C GLY A 252 -11.56 11.17 -13.05
N ASP A 253 -11.22 12.30 -13.68
CA ASP A 253 -9.83 12.77 -13.73
C ASP A 253 -9.26 12.98 -12.33
N ARG A 254 -9.99 13.68 -11.45
CA ARG A 254 -9.53 13.94 -10.08
C ARG A 254 -9.30 12.66 -9.27
N LEU A 255 -10.18 11.67 -9.40
CA LEU A 255 -10.01 10.38 -8.72
C LEU A 255 -8.84 9.57 -9.28
N VAL A 256 -8.64 9.59 -10.60
CA VAL A 256 -7.46 8.94 -11.22
C VAL A 256 -6.18 9.64 -10.78
N GLU A 257 -6.14 10.98 -10.76
CA GLU A 257 -4.98 11.73 -10.24
C GLU A 257 -4.72 11.42 -8.76
N LEU A 258 -5.77 11.27 -7.94
CA LEU A 258 -5.62 10.86 -6.54
C LEU A 258 -5.02 9.45 -6.43
N LEU A 259 -5.54 8.47 -7.17
CA LEU A 259 -4.98 7.11 -7.20
C LEU A 259 -3.51 7.13 -7.62
N ILE A 260 -3.19 7.92 -8.65
CA ILE A 260 -1.82 8.10 -9.12
C ILE A 260 -0.93 8.70 -8.02
N SER A 261 -1.36 9.78 -7.37
CA SER A 261 -0.61 10.40 -6.26
C SER A 261 -0.34 9.37 -5.18
N LEU A 262 -1.38 8.67 -4.73
CA LEU A 262 -1.26 7.68 -3.68
C LEU A 262 -0.30 6.55 -4.07
N MET A 263 -0.38 6.02 -5.29
CA MET A 263 0.55 4.99 -5.79
C MET A 263 1.99 5.50 -5.89
N VAL A 264 2.21 6.74 -6.30
CA VAL A 264 3.56 7.33 -6.36
C VAL A 264 4.10 7.59 -4.96
N ASP A 265 3.26 8.09 -4.05
CA ASP A 265 3.61 8.36 -2.66
C ASP A 265 3.99 7.07 -1.91
N MET A 266 3.48 5.90 -2.32
CA MET A 266 3.93 4.60 -1.80
C MET A 266 5.43 4.35 -1.99
N GLY A 267 6.03 4.93 -3.04
CA GLY A 267 7.47 4.84 -3.30
C GLY A 267 8.32 5.80 -2.44
N SER A 268 7.68 6.68 -1.67
CA SER A 268 8.38 7.59 -0.76
C SER A 268 8.95 6.81 0.44
N PRO A 269 10.16 7.16 0.93
CA PRO A 269 10.73 6.58 2.14
C PRO A 269 9.85 6.75 3.38
N ASP A 270 8.93 7.72 3.36
CA ASP A 270 8.03 8.01 4.47
C ASP A 270 6.61 7.55 4.16
N SER A 271 6.39 6.48 3.41
CA SER A 271 5.04 6.00 3.07
C SER A 271 4.58 4.84 3.97
N ALA A 272 3.32 4.41 3.80
CA ALA A 272 2.80 3.23 4.50
C ALA A 272 3.26 1.89 3.87
N GLY A 273 3.85 1.91 2.68
CA GLY A 273 4.38 0.72 2.02
C GLY A 273 5.84 0.90 1.67
N TYR A 274 6.36 -0.10 0.95
CA TYR A 274 7.79 -0.21 0.73
C TYR A 274 8.04 -0.61 -0.71
N VAL A 275 8.82 0.21 -1.40
CA VAL A 275 9.22 0.00 -2.79
C VAL A 275 10.75 0.00 -2.82
N TRP A 276 11.34 -1.08 -3.31
CA TRP A 276 12.79 -1.25 -3.32
C TRP A 276 13.25 -1.87 -4.63
N VAL A 277 14.52 -1.63 -4.95
CA VAL A 277 15.19 -2.27 -6.08
C VAL A 277 15.80 -3.56 -5.60
N SER A 278 15.55 -4.66 -6.29
CA SER A 278 16.17 -5.95 -6.01
C SER A 278 16.71 -6.59 -7.29
N GLU A 279 17.43 -7.70 -7.13
CA GLU A 279 17.94 -8.51 -8.22
C GLU A 279 17.40 -9.93 -8.08
N ARG A 280 16.52 -10.35 -9.01
CA ARG A 280 15.89 -11.69 -8.96
C ARG A 280 16.86 -12.79 -9.38
N GLU A 281 17.71 -12.47 -10.35
CA GLU A 281 18.80 -13.29 -10.86
C GLU A 281 19.95 -12.35 -11.22
N PRO A 282 21.22 -12.80 -11.23
CA PRO A 282 22.35 -11.95 -11.58
C PRO A 282 22.14 -11.16 -12.88
N GLY A 283 22.13 -9.83 -12.79
CA GLY A 283 21.89 -8.90 -13.88
C GLY A 283 20.42 -8.46 -14.07
N GLN A 284 19.44 -9.18 -13.51
CA GLN A 284 18.01 -8.89 -13.66
C GLN A 284 17.52 -7.97 -12.54
N ALA A 285 17.75 -6.66 -12.69
CA ALA A 285 17.25 -5.66 -11.76
C ALA A 285 15.74 -5.43 -11.95
N VAL A 286 15.00 -5.42 -10.84
CA VAL A 286 13.55 -5.18 -10.82
C VAL A 286 13.21 -4.23 -9.67
N VAL A 287 12.01 -3.63 -9.74
CA VAL A 287 11.44 -2.94 -8.58
C VAL A 287 10.36 -3.81 -7.99
N GLU A 288 10.52 -4.15 -6.71
CA GLU A 288 9.52 -4.85 -5.92
C GLU A 288 8.72 -3.81 -5.13
N ALA A 289 7.44 -4.12 -4.87
CA ALA A 289 6.57 -3.27 -4.09
C ALA A 289 5.68 -4.07 -3.15
N MET A 290 5.75 -3.72 -1.88
CA MET A 290 4.79 -4.12 -0.86
C MET A 290 3.81 -2.96 -0.66
N VAL A 291 2.58 -3.16 -1.12
CA VAL A 291 1.54 -2.13 -1.11
C VAL A 291 0.35 -2.58 -0.25
N PRO A 292 0.11 -1.96 0.92
CA PRO A 292 -1.07 -2.22 1.75
C PRO A 292 -2.32 -1.65 1.08
N SER A 293 -2.81 -2.32 0.04
CA SER A 293 -3.83 -1.80 -0.88
C SER A 293 -5.16 -1.43 -0.21
N SER A 294 -5.48 -2.05 0.93
CA SER A 294 -6.68 -1.72 1.72
C SER A 294 -6.75 -0.25 2.13
N GLY A 295 -5.64 0.33 2.60
CA GLY A 295 -5.62 1.73 3.06
C GLY A 295 -5.76 2.71 1.91
N LEU A 296 -5.06 2.43 0.81
CA LEU A 296 -5.09 3.25 -0.41
C LEU A 296 -6.50 3.27 -1.03
N VAL A 297 -7.09 2.10 -1.22
CA VAL A 297 -8.46 1.99 -1.77
C VAL A 297 -9.49 2.62 -0.83
N ARG A 298 -9.31 2.49 0.49
CA ARG A 298 -10.15 3.15 1.48
C ARG A 298 -10.12 4.67 1.32
N GLU A 299 -8.93 5.26 1.18
CA GLU A 299 -8.77 6.70 1.00
C GLU A 299 -9.46 7.20 -0.28
N LEU A 300 -9.41 6.43 -1.37
CA LEU A 300 -10.18 6.73 -2.58
C LEU A 300 -11.70 6.69 -2.35
N VAL A 301 -12.19 5.66 -1.67
CA VAL A 301 -13.62 5.48 -1.39
C VAL A 301 -14.13 6.59 -0.46
N GLU A 302 -13.38 6.94 0.59
CA GLU A 302 -13.69 8.04 1.51
C GLU A 302 -13.66 9.39 0.77
N THR A 303 -12.64 9.63 -0.07
CA THR A 303 -12.55 10.87 -0.87
C THR A 303 -13.70 10.98 -1.87
N TRP A 304 -14.11 9.88 -2.49
CA TRP A 304 -15.30 9.85 -3.34
C TRP A 304 -16.56 10.24 -2.56
N ALA A 305 -16.74 9.66 -1.37
CA ALA A 305 -17.94 9.83 -0.59
C ALA A 305 -18.06 11.24 0.03
N HIS A 306 -16.94 11.88 0.37
CA HIS A 306 -16.97 13.08 1.23
C HIS A 306 -16.24 14.30 0.63
N GLY A 307 -15.51 14.13 -0.48
CA GLY A 307 -14.62 15.14 -1.02
C GLY A 307 -13.30 15.24 -0.26
N PRO A 308 -12.30 15.99 -0.77
CA PRO A 308 -11.02 16.18 -0.09
C PRO A 308 -11.16 17.13 1.11
N GLY A 309 -10.54 16.79 2.25
CA GLY A 309 -10.40 17.68 3.41
C GLY A 309 -10.97 17.14 4.74
N SER A 310 -10.88 17.95 5.79
CA SER A 310 -11.39 17.62 7.13
C SER A 310 -12.91 17.83 7.19
N LEU A 311 -13.65 16.83 7.68
CA LEU A 311 -15.10 16.85 7.76
C LEU A 311 -15.59 17.59 9.01
N ALA A 312 -16.58 18.46 8.82
CA ALA A 312 -17.25 19.14 9.92
C ALA A 312 -18.12 18.21 10.78
N ARG A 313 -18.55 17.06 10.23
CA ARG A 313 -19.40 16.05 10.88
C ARG A 313 -18.97 14.63 10.48
N PRO A 314 -17.81 14.15 10.95
CA PRO A 314 -17.23 12.87 10.51
C PRO A 314 -18.16 11.66 10.72
N ASP A 315 -18.97 11.66 11.79
CA ASP A 315 -19.80 10.51 12.16
C ASP A 315 -20.99 10.30 11.20
N GLU A 316 -21.72 11.35 10.83
CA GLU A 316 -22.86 11.27 9.87
C GLU A 316 -22.39 10.75 8.49
N PHE A 317 -21.19 11.12 8.08
CA PHE A 317 -20.60 10.69 6.82
C PHE A 317 -20.10 9.24 6.86
N ALA A 318 -19.52 8.82 7.99
CA ALA A 318 -19.10 7.45 8.22
C ALA A 318 -20.28 6.49 8.12
N ASP A 319 -21.43 6.83 8.73
CA ASP A 319 -22.64 6.01 8.67
C ASP A 319 -23.18 5.88 7.24
N ALA A 320 -23.26 7.00 6.50
CA ALA A 320 -23.72 6.99 5.11
C ALA A 320 -22.80 6.17 4.19
N LEU A 321 -21.49 6.25 4.39
CA LEU A 321 -20.52 5.44 3.66
C LEU A 321 -20.65 3.95 4.02
N ALA A 322 -20.82 3.65 5.31
CA ALA A 322 -21.03 2.30 5.81
C ALA A 322 -22.27 1.66 5.16
N ASP A 323 -23.38 2.41 5.05
CA ASP A 323 -24.60 1.95 4.37
C ASP A 323 -24.44 1.81 2.85
N ALA A 324 -23.63 2.68 2.23
CA ALA A 324 -23.37 2.63 0.78
C ALA A 324 -22.49 1.43 0.39
N ILE A 325 -21.51 1.08 1.21
CA ILE A 325 -20.63 -0.07 0.98
C ILE A 325 -21.28 -1.40 1.40
N ALA A 326 -22.18 -1.39 2.39
CA ALA A 326 -22.92 -2.54 2.91
C ALA A 326 -24.11 -2.96 2.02
N ARG A 327 -23.90 -3.05 0.70
CA ARG A 327 -24.91 -3.53 -0.26
C ARG A 327 -24.56 -4.94 -0.74
N PRO A 328 -25.55 -5.84 -0.92
CA PRO A 328 -25.29 -7.17 -1.45
C PRO A 328 -24.62 -7.12 -2.83
N VAL A 329 -23.65 -8.01 -3.04
CA VAL A 329 -22.92 -8.17 -4.31
C VAL A 329 -23.21 -9.55 -4.87
N ARG A 330 -23.53 -9.59 -6.15
CA ARG A 330 -23.68 -10.81 -6.93
C ARG A 330 -22.40 -11.06 -7.72
N LEU A 331 -21.69 -12.11 -7.36
CA LEU A 331 -20.54 -12.60 -8.10
C LEU A 331 -20.99 -13.41 -9.33
N PRO A 332 -20.21 -13.41 -10.43
CA PRO A 332 -20.50 -14.25 -11.59
C PRO A 332 -20.38 -15.74 -11.25
N PRO A 333 -21.08 -16.64 -11.97
CA PRO A 333 -20.89 -18.08 -11.83
C PRO A 333 -19.45 -18.49 -12.19
N PRO A 334 -18.85 -19.48 -11.48
CA PRO A 334 -17.50 -19.96 -11.80
C PRO A 334 -17.32 -20.42 -13.25
N ALA A 335 -18.36 -20.98 -13.89
CA ALA A 335 -18.31 -21.40 -15.29
C ALA A 335 -18.11 -20.22 -16.27
N GLU A 336 -18.69 -19.06 -15.98
CA GLU A 336 -18.52 -17.85 -16.79
C GLU A 336 -17.09 -17.32 -16.66
N VAL A 337 -16.55 -17.33 -15.44
CA VAL A 337 -15.17 -16.90 -15.16
C VAL A 337 -14.16 -17.88 -15.77
N ALA A 338 -14.41 -19.19 -15.69
CA ALA A 338 -13.54 -20.22 -16.25
C ALA A 338 -13.34 -20.10 -17.78
N ALA A 339 -14.28 -19.45 -18.49
CA ALA A 339 -14.17 -19.19 -19.92
C ALA A 339 -13.26 -17.99 -20.26
N LEU A 340 -12.87 -17.17 -19.27
CA LEU A 340 -11.97 -16.04 -19.48
C LEU A 340 -10.50 -16.49 -19.59
N PRO A 341 -9.65 -15.73 -20.30
CA PRO A 341 -8.20 -15.87 -20.21
C PRO A 341 -7.70 -15.77 -18.77
N VAL A 342 -6.52 -16.32 -18.48
CA VAL A 342 -5.91 -16.33 -17.12
C VAL A 342 -5.96 -14.94 -16.47
N LEU A 343 -5.55 -13.88 -17.18
CA LEU A 343 -5.57 -12.52 -16.64
C LEU A 343 -6.99 -12.02 -16.32
N GLY A 344 -7.99 -12.40 -17.13
CA GLY A 344 -9.39 -12.08 -16.86
C GLY A 344 -9.91 -12.79 -15.60
N ARG A 345 -9.59 -14.08 -15.44
CA ARG A 345 -9.89 -14.83 -14.21
C ARG A 345 -9.28 -14.18 -12.97
N ARG A 346 -8.00 -13.80 -13.06
CA ARG A 346 -7.30 -13.10 -11.98
C ARG A 346 -7.94 -11.75 -11.66
N ALA A 347 -8.26 -10.95 -12.68
CA ALA A 347 -8.88 -9.63 -12.51
C ALA A 347 -10.25 -9.71 -11.81
N VAL A 348 -11.09 -10.71 -12.14
CA VAL A 348 -12.39 -10.91 -11.47
C VAL A 348 -12.21 -11.21 -9.98
N VAL A 349 -11.30 -12.12 -9.64
CA VAL A 349 -11.04 -12.51 -8.25
C VAL A 349 -10.45 -11.33 -7.46
N LEU A 350 -9.48 -10.61 -8.01
CA LEU A 350 -8.86 -9.44 -7.39
C LEU A 350 -9.89 -8.31 -7.15
N ALA A 351 -10.74 -8.05 -8.14
CA ALA A 351 -11.81 -7.06 -8.04
C ALA A 351 -12.83 -7.44 -6.94
N ALA A 352 -13.25 -8.71 -6.90
CA ALA A 352 -14.16 -9.21 -5.86
C ALA A 352 -13.51 -9.14 -4.47
N MET A 353 -12.23 -9.51 -4.34
CA MET A 353 -11.48 -9.39 -3.09
C MET A 353 -11.29 -7.93 -2.67
N GLY A 354 -11.13 -7.01 -3.62
CA GLY A 354 -11.12 -5.57 -3.38
C GLY A 354 -12.39 -5.09 -2.69
N ILE A 355 -13.56 -5.52 -3.18
CA ILE A 355 -14.85 -5.24 -2.54
C ILE A 355 -14.93 -5.85 -1.15
N VAL A 356 -14.62 -7.14 -1.00
CA VAL A 356 -14.64 -7.85 0.30
C VAL A 356 -13.82 -7.11 1.35
N ARG A 357 -12.59 -6.71 1.02
CA ARG A 357 -11.69 -6.02 1.94
C ARG A 357 -12.22 -4.65 2.35
N GLN A 358 -12.81 -3.88 1.42
CA GLN A 358 -13.39 -2.59 1.76
C GLN A 358 -14.66 -2.73 2.59
N MET A 359 -15.51 -3.72 2.28
CA MET A 359 -16.66 -4.05 3.12
C MET A 359 -16.23 -4.46 4.53
N GLY A 360 -15.21 -5.32 4.67
CA GLY A 360 -14.69 -5.71 5.99
C GLY A 360 -14.10 -4.55 6.81
N LEU A 361 -13.70 -3.45 6.16
CA LEU A 361 -13.14 -2.27 6.83
C LEU A 361 -14.16 -1.17 7.11
N LEU A 362 -15.16 -1.01 6.25
CA LEU A 362 -16.07 0.15 6.24
C LEU A 362 -17.53 -0.20 6.53
N ALA A 363 -17.97 -1.44 6.28
CA ALA A 363 -19.35 -1.83 6.52
C ALA A 363 -19.63 -1.95 8.04
N PRO A 364 -20.88 -1.77 8.48
CA PRO A 364 -21.24 -1.98 9.89
C PRO A 364 -20.93 -3.40 10.33
N SER A 365 -20.53 -3.56 11.60
CA SER A 365 -20.20 -4.89 12.16
C SER A 365 -21.36 -5.88 12.02
N SER A 366 -22.61 -5.42 12.14
CA SER A 366 -23.80 -6.25 11.92
C SER A 366 -23.89 -6.83 10.51
N TRP A 367 -23.36 -6.13 9.51
CA TRP A 367 -23.33 -6.60 8.12
C TRP A 367 -22.18 -7.58 7.89
N VAL A 368 -20.98 -7.24 8.37
CA VAL A 368 -19.77 -8.09 8.24
C VAL A 368 -19.97 -9.45 8.90
N THR A 369 -20.75 -9.49 9.99
CA THR A 369 -21.08 -10.71 10.72
C THR A 369 -22.33 -11.44 10.19
N GLY A 370 -22.99 -10.87 9.17
CA GLY A 370 -24.19 -11.42 8.56
C GLY A 370 -23.94 -12.53 7.51
N PRO A 371 -24.98 -13.30 7.16
CA PRO A 371 -24.87 -14.40 6.20
C PRO A 371 -24.57 -13.93 4.76
N GLU A 372 -24.89 -12.69 4.41
CA GLU A 372 -24.54 -12.08 3.12
C GLU A 372 -23.03 -11.98 2.93
N PHE A 373 -22.30 -11.51 3.95
CA PHE A 373 -20.85 -11.36 3.87
C PHE A 373 -20.14 -12.72 3.87
N ALA A 374 -20.61 -13.67 4.69
CA ALA A 374 -20.11 -15.05 4.67
C ALA A 374 -20.28 -15.70 3.27
N ARG A 375 -21.46 -15.56 2.65
CA ARG A 375 -21.70 -16.03 1.28
C ARG A 375 -20.80 -15.35 0.25
N LEU A 376 -20.47 -14.07 0.44
CA LEU A 376 -19.53 -13.36 -0.42
C LEU A 376 -18.11 -13.94 -0.32
N LEU A 377 -17.64 -14.25 0.90
CA LEU A 377 -16.34 -14.91 1.12
C LEU A 377 -16.30 -16.31 0.49
N ASP A 378 -17.36 -17.10 0.65
CA ASP A 378 -17.48 -18.43 0.01
C ASP A 378 -17.54 -18.30 -1.51
N GLY A 379 -18.23 -17.28 -2.02
CA GLY A 379 -18.29 -16.98 -3.45
C GLY A 379 -16.93 -16.64 -4.04
N VAL A 380 -16.11 -15.82 -3.37
CA VAL A 380 -14.73 -15.54 -3.82
C VAL A 380 -13.88 -16.81 -3.80
N ALA A 381 -14.01 -17.67 -2.78
CA ALA A 381 -13.34 -18.96 -2.74
C ALA A 381 -13.75 -19.87 -3.91
N ALA A 382 -15.03 -19.87 -4.29
CA ALA A 382 -15.53 -20.60 -5.45
C ALA A 382 -14.99 -20.02 -6.77
N LEU A 383 -14.90 -18.70 -6.91
CA LEU A 383 -14.25 -18.07 -8.07
C LEU A 383 -12.78 -18.46 -8.17
N LEU A 384 -12.08 -18.54 -7.03
CA LEU A 384 -10.67 -18.93 -7.01
C LEU A 384 -10.43 -20.34 -7.55
N SER A 385 -11.42 -21.25 -7.43
CA SER A 385 -11.34 -22.61 -8.02
C SER A 385 -11.27 -22.62 -9.55
N THR A 386 -11.58 -21.50 -10.20
CA THR A 386 -11.46 -21.35 -11.66
C THR A 386 -10.03 -21.06 -12.12
N VAL A 387 -9.11 -20.79 -11.18
CA VAL A 387 -7.70 -20.50 -11.42
C VAL A 387 -6.86 -21.74 -11.09
N ASP A 388 -5.82 -22.00 -11.88
CA ASP A 388 -4.96 -23.17 -11.69
C ASP A 388 -4.30 -23.16 -10.31
N ALA A 389 -4.18 -24.32 -9.65
CA ALA A 389 -3.70 -24.39 -8.27
C ALA A 389 -2.27 -23.89 -8.07
N GLY A 390 -1.43 -23.89 -9.11
CA GLY A 390 -0.07 -23.34 -9.10
C GLY A 390 0.02 -21.85 -9.47
N ASP A 391 -1.11 -21.18 -9.75
CA ASP A 391 -1.14 -19.75 -10.02
C ASP A 391 -0.85 -18.96 -8.72
N PRO A 392 0.00 -17.92 -8.75
CA PRO A 392 0.32 -17.11 -7.58
C PRO A 392 -0.90 -16.48 -6.89
N LEU A 393 -2.00 -16.26 -7.61
CA LEU A 393 -3.22 -15.71 -7.02
C LEU A 393 -3.84 -16.65 -6.00
N VAL A 394 -3.67 -17.97 -6.16
CA VAL A 394 -4.29 -18.98 -5.29
C VAL A 394 -3.80 -18.92 -3.84
N PRO A 395 -2.49 -19.05 -3.53
CA PRO A 395 -2.00 -18.92 -2.17
C PRO A 395 -2.26 -17.52 -1.59
N GLU A 396 -2.10 -16.47 -2.39
CA GLU A 396 -2.37 -15.09 -1.99
C GLU A 396 -3.81 -14.89 -1.52
N THR A 397 -4.79 -15.24 -2.36
CA THR A 397 -6.20 -14.97 -2.07
C THR A 397 -6.72 -15.90 -0.98
N ARG A 398 -6.25 -17.16 -0.91
CA ARG A 398 -6.60 -18.06 0.21
C ARG A 398 -6.18 -17.48 1.55
N LEU A 399 -4.95 -16.97 1.65
CA LEU A 399 -4.46 -16.36 2.87
C LEU A 399 -5.28 -15.11 3.24
N ARG A 400 -5.59 -14.24 2.26
CA ARG A 400 -6.45 -13.08 2.52
C ARG A 400 -7.85 -13.47 2.96
N LEU A 401 -8.46 -14.50 2.38
CA LEU A 401 -9.76 -15.01 2.81
C LEU A 401 -9.70 -15.57 4.23
N ALA A 402 -8.64 -16.30 4.59
CA ALA A 402 -8.43 -16.79 5.95
C ALA A 402 -8.33 -15.64 6.96
N VAL A 403 -7.57 -14.58 6.64
CA VAL A 403 -7.49 -13.35 7.46
C VAL A 403 -8.87 -12.71 7.61
N GLN A 404 -9.64 -12.56 6.52
CA GLN A 404 -10.97 -11.95 6.60
C GLN A 404 -11.93 -12.79 7.45
N ARG A 405 -11.95 -14.11 7.26
CA ARG A 405 -12.77 -15.04 8.07
C ARG A 405 -12.41 -14.96 9.55
N ALA A 406 -11.11 -15.01 9.86
CA ALA A 406 -10.64 -14.90 11.24
C ALA A 406 -11.03 -13.56 11.88
N GLY A 407 -10.93 -12.47 11.11
CA GLY A 407 -11.44 -11.16 11.51
C GLY A 407 -12.94 -11.18 11.83
N VAL A 408 -13.78 -11.76 10.96
CA VAL A 408 -15.23 -11.89 11.22
C VAL A 408 -15.51 -12.74 12.47
N GLU A 409 -14.89 -13.91 12.57
CA GLU A 409 -15.07 -14.82 13.69
C GLU A 409 -14.68 -14.17 15.02
N ARG A 410 -13.59 -13.38 15.04
CA ARG A 410 -13.18 -12.59 16.20
C ARG A 410 -14.22 -11.54 16.60
N HIS A 411 -14.79 -10.82 15.64
CA HIS A 411 -15.85 -9.83 15.93
C HIS A 411 -17.16 -10.48 16.42
N THR A 412 -17.46 -11.71 15.99
CA THR A 412 -18.64 -12.47 16.47
C THR A 412 -18.40 -13.23 17.79
N GLY A 413 -17.18 -13.20 18.34
CA GLY A 413 -16.81 -14.03 19.50
C GLY A 413 -16.77 -15.53 19.21
N ARG A 414 -16.70 -15.93 17.94
CA ARG A 414 -16.66 -17.33 17.49
C ARG A 414 -15.25 -17.83 17.18
N ALA A 415 -14.25 -16.95 17.20
CA ALA A 415 -12.86 -17.34 16.98
C ALA A 415 -12.44 -18.42 17.99
N GLY A 416 -11.82 -19.48 17.48
CA GLY A 416 -11.33 -20.61 18.28
C GLY A 416 -10.02 -21.17 17.75
N ALA A 417 -9.62 -22.33 18.27
CA ALA A 417 -8.40 -23.01 17.82
C ALA A 417 -8.44 -23.31 16.31
N ASP A 418 -9.58 -23.79 15.79
CA ASP A 418 -9.77 -24.09 14.36
C ASP A 418 -9.54 -22.85 13.46
N THR A 419 -9.95 -21.66 13.92
CA THR A 419 -9.70 -20.38 13.23
C THR A 419 -8.20 -20.11 13.10
N VAL A 420 -7.47 -20.32 14.19
CA VAL A 420 -6.02 -20.12 14.26
C VAL A 420 -5.30 -21.15 13.39
N GLU A 421 -5.69 -22.41 13.47
CA GLU A 421 -5.13 -23.51 12.67
C GLU A 421 -5.35 -23.28 11.16
N ALA A 422 -6.54 -22.84 10.75
CA ALA A 422 -6.82 -22.51 9.36
C ALA A 422 -5.96 -21.35 8.85
N LEU A 423 -5.76 -20.30 9.66
CA LEU A 423 -4.91 -19.17 9.30
C LEU A 423 -3.42 -19.56 9.23
N LEU A 424 -2.94 -20.36 10.18
CA LEU A 424 -1.58 -20.91 10.15
C LEU A 424 -1.35 -21.79 8.90
N ALA A 425 -2.28 -22.68 8.59
CA ALA A 425 -2.19 -23.54 7.41
C ALA A 425 -2.15 -22.73 6.11
N ALA A 426 -2.96 -21.66 6.00
CA ALA A 426 -2.93 -20.78 4.84
C ALA A 426 -1.60 -19.99 4.74
N ALA A 427 -1.04 -19.56 5.88
CA ALA A 427 0.25 -18.86 5.93
C ALA A 427 1.40 -19.79 5.52
N ASP A 428 1.42 -21.03 6.03
CA ASP A 428 2.43 -22.03 5.69
C ASP A 428 2.34 -22.43 4.21
N ALA A 429 1.14 -22.58 3.65
CA ALA A 429 0.95 -22.83 2.22
C ALA A 429 1.44 -21.66 1.35
N CYS A 430 1.28 -20.43 1.83
CA CYS A 430 1.79 -19.22 1.16
C CYS A 430 3.33 -19.18 1.17
N LEU A 431 3.96 -19.54 2.29
CA LEU A 431 5.42 -19.59 2.41
C LEU A 431 6.07 -20.73 1.62
N ALA A 432 5.40 -21.88 1.55
CA ALA A 432 5.86 -23.02 0.76
C ALA A 432 5.73 -22.80 -0.75
N SER A 433 4.97 -21.77 -1.17
CA SER A 433 4.74 -21.45 -2.58
C SER A 433 5.90 -20.61 -3.14
N ASP A 434 6.62 -21.17 -4.11
CA ASP A 434 7.60 -20.47 -4.95
C ASP A 434 6.95 -19.54 -6.00
N ALA A 435 5.63 -19.60 -6.14
CA ALA A 435 4.90 -18.85 -7.15
C ALA A 435 4.79 -17.35 -6.86
N LEU A 436 4.89 -16.90 -5.60
CA LEU A 436 4.65 -15.49 -5.24
C LEU A 436 5.85 -14.59 -5.52
N ASP A 437 5.61 -13.34 -5.91
CA ASP A 437 6.67 -12.34 -5.87
C ASP A 437 6.88 -11.82 -4.42
N ARG A 438 8.07 -11.26 -4.18
CA ARG A 438 8.51 -10.85 -2.83
C ARG A 438 7.62 -9.76 -2.25
N GLY A 439 7.16 -8.83 -3.08
CA GLY A 439 6.23 -7.76 -2.68
C GLY A 439 4.88 -8.29 -2.21
N THR A 440 4.29 -9.28 -2.92
CA THR A 440 3.06 -9.94 -2.48
C THR A 440 3.27 -10.64 -1.15
N LEU A 441 4.34 -11.43 -1.05
CA LEU A 441 4.63 -12.25 0.13
C LEU A 441 4.77 -11.36 1.37
N ALA A 442 5.53 -10.26 1.26
CA ALA A 442 5.69 -9.30 2.35
C ALA A 442 4.35 -8.69 2.81
N ASP A 443 3.49 -8.28 1.87
CA ASP A 443 2.19 -7.68 2.21
C ASP A 443 1.28 -8.67 2.94
N VAL A 444 1.12 -9.89 2.41
CA VAL A 444 0.21 -10.87 3.01
C VAL A 444 0.73 -11.40 4.34
N LEU A 445 2.05 -11.57 4.52
CA LEU A 445 2.63 -11.97 5.80
C LEU A 445 2.48 -10.88 6.86
N ALA A 446 2.72 -9.60 6.51
CA ALA A 446 2.58 -8.50 7.46
C ALA A 446 1.15 -8.41 8.03
N VAL A 447 0.13 -8.55 7.17
CA VAL A 447 -1.27 -8.57 7.61
C VAL A 447 -1.60 -9.82 8.42
N THR A 448 -1.10 -10.99 8.00
CA THR A 448 -1.33 -12.26 8.69
C THR A 448 -0.73 -12.27 10.09
N CYS A 449 0.48 -11.75 10.28
CA CYS A 449 1.12 -11.61 11.58
C CYS A 449 0.31 -10.73 12.53
N VAL A 450 -0.30 -9.66 12.03
CA VAL A 450 -1.18 -8.79 12.84
C VAL A 450 -2.41 -9.57 13.31
N GLU A 451 -3.09 -10.29 12.42
CA GLU A 451 -4.29 -11.04 12.82
C GLU A 451 -3.96 -12.22 13.75
N LEU A 452 -2.91 -12.99 13.47
CA LEU A 452 -2.45 -14.06 14.37
C LEU A 452 -2.08 -13.52 15.76
N ASN A 453 -1.46 -12.34 15.84
CA ASN A 453 -1.15 -11.72 17.12
C ASN A 453 -2.42 -11.33 17.90
N MET A 454 -3.48 -10.91 17.20
CA MET A 454 -4.80 -10.66 17.80
C MET A 454 -5.50 -11.94 18.25
N LEU A 455 -5.20 -13.09 17.63
CA LEU A 455 -5.81 -14.38 17.93
C LEU A 455 -5.09 -15.20 19.01
N ARG A 456 -3.97 -14.70 19.56
CA ARG A 456 -3.22 -15.38 20.64
C ARG A 456 -4.10 -15.97 21.76
N PRO A 457 -5.14 -15.28 22.27
CA PRO A 457 -5.98 -15.84 23.34
C PRO A 457 -6.78 -17.09 22.96
N PHE A 458 -6.97 -17.36 21.66
CA PHE A 458 -7.77 -18.48 21.14
C PHE A 458 -6.91 -19.66 20.69
N ALA A 459 -5.59 -19.51 20.66
CA ALA A 459 -4.66 -20.54 20.20
C ALA A 459 -4.53 -21.68 21.22
N SER A 460 -4.52 -22.92 20.74
CA SER A 460 -4.26 -24.12 21.54
C SER A 460 -2.80 -24.25 21.97
N THR A 461 -1.88 -23.66 21.19
CA THR A 461 -0.44 -23.62 21.45
C THR A 461 0.10 -22.18 21.34
N PRO A 462 1.21 -21.83 22.02
CA PRO A 462 1.85 -20.53 21.86
C PRO A 462 2.19 -20.21 20.40
N LEU A 463 1.80 -19.03 19.92
CA LEU A 463 2.03 -18.59 18.54
C LEU A 463 3.41 -17.94 18.30
N THR A 464 4.25 -17.84 19.32
CA THR A 464 5.52 -17.10 19.28
C THR A 464 6.44 -17.58 18.16
N ASP A 465 6.65 -18.89 18.03
CA ASP A 465 7.58 -19.45 17.04
C ASP A 465 7.05 -19.29 15.60
N ALA A 466 5.76 -19.50 15.39
CA ALA A 466 5.12 -19.28 14.10
C ALA A 466 5.21 -17.80 13.68
N LEU A 467 4.92 -16.87 14.59
CA LEU A 467 5.04 -15.44 14.34
C LEU A 467 6.49 -15.02 14.03
N ARG A 468 7.49 -15.57 14.73
CA ARG A 468 8.90 -15.32 14.40
C ARG A 468 9.24 -15.81 13.00
N ARG A 469 8.87 -17.04 12.65
CA ARG A 469 9.08 -17.61 11.32
C ARG A 469 8.51 -16.71 10.23
N TYR A 470 7.29 -16.20 10.43
CA TYR A 470 6.63 -15.33 9.44
C TYR A 470 7.25 -13.94 9.36
N TRP A 471 7.68 -13.35 10.48
CA TRP A 471 8.43 -12.10 10.48
C TRP A 471 9.83 -12.23 9.87
N THR A 472 10.50 -13.37 10.03
CA THR A 472 11.76 -13.69 9.34
C THR A 472 11.54 -13.80 7.84
N ALA A 473 10.52 -14.55 7.40
CA ALA A 473 10.19 -14.64 5.97
C ALA A 473 9.79 -13.28 5.37
N PHE A 474 9.09 -12.44 6.14
CA PHE A 474 8.84 -11.05 5.76
C PHE A 474 10.14 -10.28 5.54
N ALA A 475 11.07 -10.35 6.50
CA ALA A 475 12.36 -9.66 6.44
C ALA A 475 13.21 -10.12 5.25
N GLU A 476 13.25 -11.41 4.99
CA GLU A 476 13.91 -12.01 3.83
C GLU A 476 13.28 -11.52 2.51
N ALA A 477 11.94 -11.45 2.44
CA ALA A 477 11.24 -10.97 1.25
C ALA A 477 11.59 -9.51 0.94
N VAL A 478 11.70 -8.65 1.96
CA VAL A 478 12.08 -7.23 1.79
C VAL A 478 13.58 -6.98 1.80
N GLU A 479 14.41 -8.04 1.87
CA GLU A 479 15.87 -7.98 1.91
C GLU A 479 16.45 -7.11 3.04
N VAL A 480 15.86 -7.20 4.24
CA VAL A 480 16.26 -6.44 5.41
C VAL A 480 16.73 -7.34 6.53
N ASP A 481 17.89 -7.03 7.12
CA ASP A 481 18.36 -7.65 8.35
C ASP A 481 17.79 -6.95 9.59
N LEU A 482 16.71 -7.48 10.14
CA LEU A 482 16.06 -6.94 11.35
C LEU A 482 16.93 -7.01 12.61
N SER A 483 18.07 -7.71 12.57
CA SER A 483 18.99 -7.85 13.69
C SER A 483 20.18 -6.89 13.63
N ALA A 484 20.37 -6.18 12.52
CA ALA A 484 21.47 -5.25 12.34
C ALA A 484 21.29 -3.98 13.20
N PRO A 485 22.15 -3.74 14.22
CA PRO A 485 21.93 -2.69 15.21
C PRO A 485 22.07 -1.26 14.65
N ASP A 486 22.82 -1.09 13.56
CA ASP A 486 23.10 0.22 12.96
C ASP A 486 22.29 0.49 11.68
N ALA A 487 21.38 -0.43 11.31
CA ALA A 487 20.66 -0.31 10.06
C ALA A 487 19.40 0.57 10.22
N ASP A 488 19.28 1.59 9.37
CA ASP A 488 18.09 2.44 9.31
C ASP A 488 16.99 1.73 8.50
N HIS A 489 15.97 1.23 9.21
CA HIS A 489 14.78 0.63 8.60
C HIS A 489 13.55 1.53 8.73
N SER A 490 13.73 2.84 8.88
CA SER A 490 12.63 3.76 9.09
C SER A 490 11.64 3.83 7.91
N ALA A 491 12.07 3.43 6.71
CA ALA A 491 11.18 3.23 5.55
C ALA A 491 10.16 2.09 5.72
N LEU A 492 10.43 1.15 6.63
CA LEU A 492 9.52 0.08 7.04
C LEU A 492 8.85 0.36 8.39
N SER A 493 8.88 1.62 8.88
CA SER A 493 8.36 1.97 10.20
C SER A 493 6.90 1.56 10.42
N PHE A 494 6.09 1.48 9.35
CA PHE A 494 4.71 1.01 9.46
C PHE A 494 4.63 -0.47 9.84
N GLN A 495 5.40 -1.32 9.17
CA GLN A 495 5.40 -2.77 9.36
C GLN A 495 6.18 -3.15 10.61
N LEU A 496 7.33 -2.52 10.84
CA LEU A 496 8.16 -2.73 12.03
C LEU A 496 7.47 -2.30 13.31
N HIS A 497 6.50 -1.38 13.25
CA HIS A 497 5.62 -1.11 14.39
C HIS A 497 4.94 -2.38 14.89
N ASN A 498 4.39 -3.20 13.99
CA ASN A 498 3.67 -4.41 14.35
C ASN A 498 4.63 -5.50 14.83
N TYR A 499 5.82 -5.62 14.22
CA TYR A 499 6.84 -6.55 14.69
C TYR A 499 7.37 -6.18 16.08
N ALA A 500 7.72 -4.90 16.30
CA ALA A 500 8.14 -4.41 17.59
C ALA A 500 7.04 -4.58 18.65
N ALA A 501 5.77 -4.33 18.31
CA ALA A 501 4.64 -4.58 19.22
C ALA A 501 4.46 -6.08 19.55
N PHE A 502 4.70 -6.97 18.58
CA PHE A 502 4.71 -8.43 18.80
C PHE A 502 5.79 -8.82 19.81
N LEU A 503 7.02 -8.34 19.62
CA LEU A 503 8.15 -8.59 20.54
C LEU A 503 7.87 -7.99 21.93
N GLY A 504 7.41 -6.73 21.98
CA GLY A 504 7.05 -6.03 23.22
C GLY A 504 5.88 -6.68 23.98
N GLY A 505 5.06 -7.49 23.30
CA GLY A 505 4.02 -8.30 23.92
C GLY A 505 4.54 -9.50 24.70
N ASN A 506 5.77 -9.97 24.45
CA ASN A 506 6.39 -11.08 25.16
C ASN A 506 7.09 -10.57 26.44
N LYS A 507 6.28 -10.12 27.41
CA LYS A 507 6.73 -9.41 28.62
C LYS A 507 7.69 -10.20 29.52
N ASP A 508 7.78 -11.51 29.35
CA ASP A 508 8.66 -12.39 30.13
C ASP A 508 10.02 -12.64 29.46
N SER A 509 10.27 -12.07 28.27
CA SER A 509 11.50 -12.27 27.48
C SER A 509 12.32 -10.98 27.42
N GLU A 510 13.44 -10.94 28.15
CA GLU A 510 14.38 -9.80 28.11
C GLU A 510 14.88 -9.52 26.69
N ALA A 511 15.22 -10.59 25.94
CA ALA A 511 15.73 -10.47 24.58
C ALA A 511 14.70 -9.83 23.64
N ASP A 512 13.42 -10.20 23.74
CA ASP A 512 12.37 -9.62 22.91
C ASP A 512 12.08 -8.18 23.27
N LEU A 513 12.06 -7.85 24.57
CA LEU A 513 11.85 -6.49 25.03
C LEU A 513 12.97 -5.56 24.56
N ARG A 514 14.24 -6.01 24.66
CA ARG A 514 15.39 -5.26 24.12
C ARG A 514 15.29 -5.09 22.61
N ALA A 515 14.96 -6.13 21.86
CA ALA A 515 14.78 -6.06 20.40
C ALA A 515 13.62 -5.13 20.00
N SER A 516 12.49 -5.20 20.71
CA SER A 516 11.35 -4.31 20.55
C SER A 516 11.75 -2.84 20.74
N LEU A 517 12.44 -2.53 21.83
CA LEU A 517 12.89 -1.17 22.15
C LEU A 517 13.92 -0.64 21.16
N HIS A 518 14.80 -1.53 20.68
CA HIS A 518 15.74 -1.21 19.62
C HIS A 518 14.99 -0.76 18.35
N LEU A 519 14.03 -1.55 17.87
CA LEU A 519 13.22 -1.22 16.70
C LEU A 519 12.39 0.06 16.90
N PHE A 520 11.77 0.23 18.07
CA PHE A 520 11.00 1.44 18.36
C PHE A 520 11.86 2.69 18.33
N THR A 521 13.03 2.65 18.95
CA THR A 521 13.93 3.78 19.09
C THR A 521 14.59 4.17 17.76
N HIS A 522 15.07 3.18 17.00
CA HIS A 522 15.93 3.44 15.85
C HIS A 522 15.19 3.44 14.50
N SER A 523 14.04 2.75 14.40
CA SER A 523 13.30 2.62 13.14
C SER A 523 11.89 3.19 13.21
N VAL A 524 11.07 2.74 14.16
CA VAL A 524 9.63 3.04 14.16
C VAL A 524 9.34 4.49 14.56
N ILE A 525 9.78 4.96 15.74
CA ILE A 525 9.49 6.32 16.21
C ILE A 525 10.10 7.39 15.27
N PRO A 526 11.34 7.24 14.77
CA PRO A 526 11.89 8.15 13.76
C PRO A 526 11.04 8.22 12.49
N GLY A 527 10.71 7.07 11.88
CA GLY A 527 9.89 7.02 10.67
C GLY A 527 8.48 7.61 10.89
N ARG A 528 7.83 7.26 12.01
CA ARG A 528 6.52 7.82 12.39
C ARG A 528 6.58 9.33 12.70
N THR A 529 7.71 9.84 13.16
CA THR A 529 7.91 11.28 13.35
C THR A 529 8.02 12.01 12.02
N ARG A 530 8.71 11.44 11.02
CA ARG A 530 8.75 12.01 9.66
C ARG A 530 7.38 12.01 8.99
N LEU A 531 6.64 10.91 9.11
CA LEU A 531 5.24 10.81 8.71
C LEU A 531 4.36 11.89 9.37
N PHE A 532 4.45 12.06 10.68
CA PHE A 532 3.73 13.13 11.38
C PHE A 532 4.13 14.52 10.88
N ASN A 533 5.42 14.76 10.59
CA ASN A 533 5.86 16.05 10.06
C ASN A 533 5.31 16.34 8.66
N ARG A 534 5.08 15.29 7.86
CA ARG A 534 4.46 15.39 6.52
C ARG A 534 2.94 15.55 6.61
N ASP A 535 2.26 14.60 7.25
CA ASP A 535 0.81 14.43 7.18
C ASP A 535 0.06 15.14 8.32
N ARG A 536 0.78 15.57 9.35
CA ARG A 536 0.24 16.19 10.58
C ARG A 536 -0.74 15.33 11.37
N ASP A 537 -0.84 14.03 11.06
CA ASP A 537 -1.58 13.06 11.88
C ASP A 537 -0.68 12.47 12.98
N PHE A 538 -0.94 12.85 14.22
CA PHE A 538 -0.18 12.39 15.38
C PHE A 538 -0.57 10.98 15.85
N ARG A 539 -1.74 10.45 15.45
CA ARG A 539 -2.28 9.20 16.01
C ARG A 539 -1.36 7.98 15.79
N PRO A 540 -0.76 7.75 14.60
CA PRO A 540 0.15 6.62 14.40
C PRO A 540 1.44 6.73 15.23
N LEU A 541 1.93 7.96 15.42
CA LEU A 541 3.10 8.23 16.26
C LEU A 541 2.77 7.99 17.73
N ALA A 542 1.62 8.50 18.22
CA ALA A 542 1.15 8.26 19.58
C ALA A 542 1.04 6.77 19.88
N ARG A 543 0.50 5.99 18.94
CA ARG A 543 0.41 4.53 19.03
C ARG A 543 1.75 3.84 19.18
N SER A 544 2.76 4.30 18.45
CA SER A 544 4.12 3.77 18.57
C SER A 544 4.75 4.15 19.91
N LEU A 545 4.55 5.39 20.37
CA LEU A 545 5.10 5.88 21.64
C LEU A 545 4.55 5.13 22.85
N TYR A 546 3.23 4.93 22.97
CA TYR A 546 2.69 4.23 24.14
C TYR A 546 2.98 2.72 24.14
N LEU A 547 3.12 2.08 22.97
CA LEU A 547 3.55 0.68 22.88
C LEU A 547 5.03 0.51 23.22
N ALA A 548 5.88 1.45 22.76
CA ALA A 548 7.27 1.48 23.17
C ALA A 548 7.41 1.71 24.68
N ALA A 549 6.58 2.59 25.26
CA ALA A 549 6.56 2.84 26.70
C ALA A 549 6.12 1.61 27.51
N ASP A 550 5.11 0.85 27.05
CA ASP A 550 4.70 -0.41 27.68
C ASP A 550 5.83 -1.45 27.66
N ALA A 551 6.57 -1.56 26.55
CA ALA A 551 7.73 -2.45 26.45
C ALA A 551 8.89 -2.01 27.36
N ALA A 552 9.18 -0.71 27.44
CA ALA A 552 10.24 -0.18 28.30
C ALA A 552 9.91 -0.37 29.78
N ALA A 553 8.66 -0.13 30.19
CA ALA A 553 8.20 -0.39 31.54
C ALA A 553 8.25 -1.90 31.88
N ALA A 554 7.88 -2.78 30.94
CA ALA A 554 8.00 -4.22 31.13
C ALA A 554 9.46 -4.66 31.31
N LEU A 555 10.39 -4.12 30.51
CA LEU A 555 11.82 -4.42 30.64
C LEU A 555 12.38 -3.96 31.99
N ALA A 556 12.00 -2.76 32.45
CA ALA A 556 12.41 -2.24 33.75
C ALA A 556 11.94 -3.11 34.92
N VAL A 557 10.74 -3.70 34.81
CA VAL A 557 10.20 -4.62 35.82
C VAL A 557 10.91 -5.98 35.76
N LEU A 558 11.22 -6.48 34.56
CA LEU A 558 11.85 -7.78 34.35
C LEU A 558 13.33 -7.80 34.77
N VAL A 559 14.06 -6.71 34.52
CA VAL A 559 15.51 -6.61 34.74
C VAL A 559 15.80 -5.59 35.85
N PRO A 560 15.71 -5.98 37.14
CA PRO A 560 16.02 -5.10 38.27
C PRO A 560 17.52 -4.81 38.31
N SER A 561 17.92 -3.78 37.57
CA SER A 561 19.30 -3.33 37.37
C SER A 561 19.37 -1.80 37.45
N PRO A 562 20.57 -1.18 37.52
CA PRO A 562 20.70 0.28 37.41
C PRO A 562 20.05 0.85 36.12
N GLU A 563 19.99 0.06 35.05
CA GLU A 563 19.35 0.43 33.77
C GLU A 563 17.82 0.57 33.91
N ALA A 564 17.18 -0.07 34.90
CA ALA A 564 15.73 -0.03 35.07
C ALA A 564 15.21 1.42 35.24
N GLY A 565 15.96 2.26 35.97
CA GLY A 565 15.60 3.67 36.14
C GLY A 565 15.65 4.47 34.83
N GLU A 566 16.57 4.12 33.92
CA GLU A 566 16.65 4.74 32.60
C GLU A 566 15.48 4.31 31.72
N TRP A 567 15.14 3.03 31.71
CA TRP A 567 13.99 2.53 30.96
C TRP A 567 12.66 3.10 31.45
N VAL A 568 12.47 3.25 32.77
CA VAL A 568 11.28 3.93 33.31
C VAL A 568 11.24 5.40 32.88
N ARG A 569 12.38 6.09 32.87
CA ARG A 569 12.47 7.48 32.39
C ARG A 569 12.10 7.59 30.91
N THR A 570 12.66 6.72 30.07
CA THR A 570 12.31 6.67 28.64
C THR A 570 10.81 6.39 28.43
N ALA A 571 10.25 5.42 29.16
CA ALA A 571 8.81 5.11 29.10
C ALA A 571 7.96 6.33 29.51
N PHE A 572 8.34 6.99 30.61
CA PHE A 572 7.65 8.17 31.12
C PHE A 572 7.70 9.32 30.10
N ASP A 573 8.87 9.62 29.52
CA ASP A 573 9.05 10.68 28.53
C ASP A 573 8.18 10.46 27.27
N TRP A 574 8.08 9.22 26.79
CA TRP A 574 7.20 8.88 25.67
C TRP A 574 5.72 9.06 26.02
N VAL A 575 5.28 8.63 27.20
CA VAL A 575 3.89 8.86 27.66
C VAL A 575 3.60 10.35 27.81
N GLN A 576 4.51 11.13 28.39
CA GLN A 576 4.37 12.58 28.51
C GLN A 576 4.27 13.25 27.13
N ARG A 577 5.08 12.82 26.16
CA ARG A 577 4.98 13.33 24.78
C ARG A 577 3.62 13.06 24.13
N VAL A 578 3.01 11.90 24.40
CA VAL A 578 1.65 11.60 23.95
C VAL A 578 0.63 12.52 24.63
N LEU A 579 0.66 12.59 25.96
CA LEU A 579 -0.30 13.35 26.76
C LEU A 579 -0.16 14.88 26.60
N ALA A 580 1.01 15.37 26.17
CA ALA A 580 1.22 16.77 25.83
C ALA A 580 0.52 17.18 24.52
N HIS A 581 0.15 16.22 23.67
CA HIS A 581 -0.55 16.53 22.42
C HIS A 581 -2.04 16.83 22.68
N PRO A 582 -2.64 17.90 22.11
CA PRO A 582 -4.01 18.32 22.43
C PRO A 582 -5.08 17.23 22.28
N ALA A 583 -4.92 16.33 21.30
CA ALA A 583 -5.86 15.23 21.05
C ALA A 583 -5.83 14.12 22.13
N PHE A 584 -4.75 14.01 22.90
CA PHE A 584 -4.56 12.99 23.93
C PHE A 584 -4.39 13.58 25.34
N ALA A 585 -4.58 14.90 25.46
CA ALA A 585 -4.46 15.58 26.73
C ALA A 585 -5.48 15.04 27.75
N PRO A 586 -5.12 14.98 29.05
CA PRO A 586 -6.08 14.75 30.11
C PRO A 586 -7.29 15.69 29.96
N GLY A 587 -8.49 15.15 30.10
CA GLY A 587 -9.77 15.83 29.92
C GLY A 587 -10.31 15.84 28.48
N ARG A 588 -9.50 15.47 27.49
CA ARG A 588 -9.91 15.41 26.07
C ARG A 588 -10.23 14.00 25.56
N LEU A 589 -9.86 12.98 26.32
CA LEU A 589 -10.14 11.59 26.00
C LEU A 589 -11.60 11.22 26.32
N HIS A 590 -12.19 10.39 25.46
CA HIS A 590 -13.57 9.93 25.55
C HIS A 590 -13.64 8.43 25.89
N PRO A 591 -14.73 7.92 26.50
CA PRO A 591 -14.85 6.51 26.87
C PRO A 591 -15.14 5.62 25.65
N ARG A 592 -14.18 5.58 24.72
CA ARG A 592 -14.17 4.74 23.50
C ARG A 592 -12.92 3.87 23.48
N LEU A 593 -12.95 2.78 22.72
CA LEU A 593 -11.90 1.76 22.71
C LEU A 593 -10.49 2.34 22.53
N ASP A 594 -10.27 3.18 21.51
CA ASP A 594 -8.93 3.71 21.19
C ASP A 594 -8.32 4.53 22.34
N ASP A 595 -9.11 5.44 22.91
CA ASP A 595 -8.69 6.28 24.03
C ASP A 595 -8.49 5.44 25.31
N ALA A 596 -9.33 4.42 25.51
CA ALA A 596 -9.19 3.48 26.62
C ALA A 596 -7.92 2.60 26.49
N LEU A 597 -7.55 2.19 25.27
CA LEU A 597 -6.31 1.46 25.02
C LEU A 597 -5.08 2.34 25.31
N VAL A 598 -5.10 3.62 24.94
CA VAL A 598 -4.05 4.58 25.33
C VAL A 598 -3.95 4.66 26.86
N ALA A 599 -5.07 4.85 27.53
CA ALA A 599 -5.13 4.96 28.99
C ALA A 599 -4.63 3.69 29.71
N LEU A 600 -5.01 2.51 29.22
CA LEU A 600 -4.57 1.20 29.73
C LEU A 600 -3.06 1.00 29.64
N ARG A 601 -2.37 1.68 28.72
CA ARG A 601 -0.91 1.60 28.55
C ARG A 601 -0.17 2.73 29.25
N ALA A 602 -0.73 3.93 29.26
CA ALA A 602 -0.12 5.10 29.88
C ALA A 602 -0.20 5.06 31.43
N ALA A 603 -1.34 4.65 32.01
CA ALA A 603 -1.51 4.64 33.46
C ALA A 603 -0.49 3.73 34.20
N PRO A 604 -0.20 2.49 33.77
CA PRO A 604 0.83 1.67 34.40
C PRO A 604 2.23 2.32 34.43
N VAL A 605 2.59 3.05 33.37
CA VAL A 605 3.88 3.75 33.24
C VAL A 605 3.95 4.92 34.21
N LEU A 606 2.88 5.72 34.32
CA LEU A 606 2.81 6.84 35.27
C LEU A 606 2.95 6.36 36.72
N LEU A 607 2.26 5.27 37.08
CA LEU A 607 2.36 4.69 38.42
C LEU A 607 3.76 4.14 38.70
N LEU A 608 4.38 3.47 37.71
CA LEU A 608 5.75 2.96 37.84
C LEU A 608 6.78 4.09 38.00
N ALA A 609 6.62 5.19 37.27
CA ALA A 609 7.50 6.35 37.40
C ALA A 609 7.42 7.00 38.79
N VAL A 610 6.23 6.99 39.42
CA VAL A 610 6.03 7.46 40.80
C VAL A 610 6.67 6.52 41.82
N GLU A 611 6.55 5.21 41.64
CA GLU A 611 7.15 4.19 42.52
C GLU A 611 8.68 4.22 42.52
N THR A 612 9.26 4.48 41.36
CA THR A 612 10.73 4.49 41.15
C THR A 612 11.36 5.87 41.35
N GLY A 613 10.57 6.89 41.68
CA GLY A 613 11.06 8.26 41.88
C GLY A 613 11.55 8.97 40.62
N VAL A 614 11.16 8.48 39.43
CA VAL A 614 11.50 9.07 38.13
C VAL A 614 10.58 10.25 37.78
N ALA A 615 9.32 10.20 38.21
CA ALA A 615 8.38 11.28 37.98
C ALA A 615 8.85 12.56 38.73
N PRO A 616 9.00 13.70 38.05
CA PRO A 616 9.51 14.93 38.67
C PRO A 616 8.57 15.45 39.77
N ASP A 617 7.26 15.34 39.55
CA ASP A 617 6.22 15.67 40.52
C ASP A 617 5.26 14.49 40.69
N ARG A 618 5.12 14.02 41.94
CA ARG A 618 4.28 12.86 42.27
C ARG A 618 2.79 13.13 42.07
N GLU A 619 2.30 14.29 42.51
CA GLU A 619 0.87 14.62 42.53
C GLU A 619 0.25 14.73 41.12
N PRO A 620 0.84 15.46 40.15
CA PRO A 620 0.32 15.52 38.78
C PRO A 620 0.30 14.15 38.09
N ALA A 621 1.32 13.32 38.32
CA ALA A 621 1.40 11.98 37.73
C ALA A 621 0.29 11.05 38.28
N LEU A 622 0.05 11.06 39.59
CA LEU A 622 -1.03 10.28 40.22
C LEU A 622 -2.41 10.78 39.80
N SER A 623 -2.62 12.10 39.73
CA SER A 623 -3.87 12.71 39.27
C SER A 623 -4.19 12.30 37.82
N THR A 624 -3.19 12.37 36.94
CA THR A 624 -3.34 11.95 35.53
C THR A 624 -3.61 10.45 35.42
N ALA A 625 -2.90 9.61 36.17
CA ALA A 625 -3.14 8.17 36.19
C ALA A 625 -4.55 7.82 36.66
N ASP A 626 -5.04 8.50 37.70
CA ASP A 626 -6.41 8.33 38.20
C ASP A 626 -7.47 8.70 37.15
N GLU A 627 -7.28 9.81 36.44
CA GLU A 627 -8.17 10.21 35.35
C GLU A 627 -8.22 9.16 34.23
N LEU A 628 -7.05 8.66 33.81
CA LEU A 628 -6.94 7.62 32.79
C LEU A 628 -7.60 6.31 33.24
N ILE A 629 -7.43 5.88 34.49
CA ILE A 629 -8.10 4.67 35.00
C ILE A 629 -9.62 4.89 35.03
N ARG A 630 -10.10 6.07 35.46
CA ARG A 630 -11.54 6.40 35.44
C ARG A 630 -12.13 6.44 34.03
N LEU A 631 -11.34 6.84 33.02
CA LEU A 631 -11.74 6.76 31.62
C LEU A 631 -12.03 5.30 31.20
N VAL A 632 -11.10 4.39 31.51
CA VAL A 632 -11.24 2.97 31.16
C VAL A 632 -12.42 2.33 31.90
N GLU A 633 -12.61 2.65 33.19
CA GLU A 633 -13.78 2.18 33.96
C GLU A 633 -15.11 2.63 33.33
N ARG A 634 -15.19 3.90 32.87
CA ARG A 634 -16.37 4.40 32.16
C ARG A 634 -16.60 3.66 30.85
N TRP A 635 -15.54 3.45 30.07
CA TRP A 635 -15.64 2.69 28.82
C TRP A 635 -16.10 1.25 29.05
N LEU A 636 -15.53 0.55 30.03
CA LEU A 636 -15.96 -0.81 30.39
C LEU A 636 -17.42 -0.85 30.81
N LYS A 637 -17.88 0.14 31.60
CA LYS A 637 -19.29 0.22 32.01
C LYS A 637 -20.23 0.43 30.82
N THR A 638 -19.82 1.16 29.80
CA THR A 638 -20.63 1.39 28.58
C THR A 638 -20.55 0.25 27.56
N ALA A 639 -19.45 -0.53 27.57
CA ALA A 639 -19.22 -1.61 26.61
C ALA A 639 -19.68 -2.99 27.13
N ALA A 640 -19.83 -3.15 28.45
CA ALA A 640 -20.15 -4.43 29.08
C ALA A 640 -21.66 -4.70 29.18
N ASP A 641 -22.35 -4.82 28.04
CA ASP A 641 -23.67 -5.46 28.02
C ASP A 641 -23.57 -6.99 28.25
N ASP A 642 -22.38 -7.60 28.09
CA ASP A 642 -22.14 -9.05 28.29
C ASP A 642 -21.14 -9.41 29.43
N GLY A 643 -20.77 -8.45 30.29
CA GLY A 643 -20.16 -8.73 31.60
C GLY A 643 -18.77 -9.40 31.68
N ASN A 644 -18.08 -9.70 30.58
CA ASN A 644 -16.81 -10.44 30.62
C ASN A 644 -15.68 -9.85 29.74
N SER A 645 -15.38 -8.56 29.91
CA SER A 645 -14.22 -7.94 29.28
C SER A 645 -12.92 -8.39 29.95
N SER A 646 -11.96 -8.88 29.16
CA SER A 646 -10.62 -9.30 29.60
C SER A 646 -9.80 -8.20 30.29
N TYR A 647 -10.21 -6.94 30.16
CA TYR A 647 -9.54 -5.79 30.76
C TYR A 647 -9.99 -5.49 32.21
N HIS A 648 -11.07 -6.10 32.71
CA HIS A 648 -11.56 -5.83 34.07
C HIS A 648 -10.50 -6.09 35.14
N ALA A 649 -9.83 -7.25 35.10
CA ALA A 649 -8.79 -7.61 36.05
C ALA A 649 -7.62 -6.59 36.03
N THR A 650 -7.20 -6.17 34.84
CA THR A 650 -6.15 -5.16 34.66
C THR A 650 -6.52 -3.82 35.28
N VAL A 651 -7.74 -3.34 35.05
CA VAL A 651 -8.22 -2.07 35.61
C VAL A 651 -8.33 -2.13 37.13
N THR A 652 -8.84 -3.23 37.68
CA THR A 652 -8.91 -3.45 39.14
C THR A 652 -7.52 -3.44 39.77
N ALA A 653 -6.54 -4.09 39.15
CA ALA A 653 -5.15 -4.07 39.61
C ALA A 653 -4.56 -2.65 39.60
N LEU A 654 -4.78 -1.88 38.53
CA LEU A 654 -4.33 -0.49 38.43
C LEU A 654 -4.97 0.41 39.49
N ARG A 655 -6.27 0.24 39.74
CA ARG A 655 -7.00 0.99 40.77
C ARG A 655 -6.43 0.72 42.17
N SER A 656 -6.19 -0.56 42.50
CA SER A 656 -5.58 -0.95 43.78
C SER A 656 -4.17 -0.37 43.97
N ARG A 657 -3.35 -0.42 42.91
CA ARG A 657 -2.00 0.15 42.89
C ARG A 657 -2.02 1.66 43.13
N LEU A 658 -2.90 2.39 42.44
CA LEU A 658 -3.09 3.84 42.63
C LEU A 658 -3.51 4.18 44.07
N THR A 659 -4.48 3.47 44.65
CA THR A 659 -4.93 3.70 46.03
C THR A 659 -3.80 3.52 47.04
N THR A 660 -2.95 2.51 46.84
CA THR A 660 -1.77 2.26 47.69
C THR A 660 -0.79 3.44 47.63
N LEU A 661 -0.52 3.97 46.44
CA LEU A 661 0.38 5.11 46.25
C LEU A 661 -0.19 6.43 46.79
N LEU A 662 -1.50 6.62 46.76
CA LEU A 662 -2.15 7.79 47.37
C LEU A 662 -2.10 7.72 48.90
N ALA A 663 -2.26 6.52 49.49
CA ALA A 663 -2.17 6.32 50.93
C ALA A 663 -0.74 6.56 51.46
N SER A 664 0.29 6.21 50.67
CA SER A 664 1.68 6.44 51.07
C SER A 664 2.12 7.91 51.00
N SER A 665 1.39 8.78 50.29
CA SER A 665 1.63 10.24 50.28
C SER A 665 1.05 10.98 51.48
N THR A 666 0.22 10.32 52.29
CA THR A 666 -0.43 10.92 53.48
C THR A 666 0.25 10.55 54.81
N SER A 667 1.34 9.78 54.79
CA SER A 667 2.21 9.60 55.96
C SER A 667 3.37 10.59 55.90
N PRO A 668 3.57 11.44 56.93
CA PRO A 668 4.61 12.47 56.97
C PRO A 668 6.04 11.92 57.04
#